data_AF-A0A2N9B871-F1
#
_entry.id   AF-A0A2N9B871-F1
#
_cell.length_a   1.000
_cell.length_b   1.000
_cell.length_c   1.000
_cell.angle_alpha   90.00
_cell.angle_beta   90.00
_cell.angle_gamma   90.00
#
_symmetry.space_group_name_H-M   'P 1'
#
loop_
_entity.id
_entity.type
_entity.pdbx_description
1 polymer ?
#
loop_
_entity_poly.entity_id
_entity_poly.type
_entity_poly.pdbx_seq_one_letter_code
_entity_poly.pdbx_strand_id
1 'polypeptide(L)'
;MSPRSTRAYKPLSLKRRAWLTIGAVVLSAAGVVTYAVADPPGGPDGASQSRKPAVHTVKLKDEGSGRKGLAKQDTDRFSAVLVTWNDPDARLRGTAEVRTRDLESRRWSGWQKLSAEPGQADGAEGERAALRGGTESLWTGDADGVEVRVVNADGTEAGGQPAGMDVRLLDPGTDPKGAIRTAAFTEETPAPTTEPTAPTQTPPTPTQTPAETGTPAETATPTETSTPSGTPGDTASPTASPSPTPTAPAPRPSTVVKPPIITQAEWGASTDYDGTPAYGTEIKAAVVHHTGMDSDNTLSCAQSRARMRSIQQEHFARGYYDIGYNFVVDKCGQIFEGRSGGMDLPVTGAHDIGFNTDTVGISYIGNFEKARPSRAALDAISRLVAWKFGMYGIDPTGKVTLTSGSPAGQDGNKVDKGVSITLPRVFGHRDTNATACPGANLYSQLSRIAQVAKTPGISHALATSDVNRDGVTDLVAGTPKALSGGGTVTVVPGGIDGPVTAAKVTLSQSSPGVPGSHETGDGFGTSTAWGDVNGDGYADLAIGAPGEDDTSGHADRGSVTVMYGPALDTGFSYTTSGVTSTGARLGSTVAVGDFDGDGKADVFSAGTGRGGNWNARLTGGATKYGTLTTATGAVSYLDAATGDFNRDGYADIALNYRDTGGIGRVVRFAGSATGLTKVGVISVKGGRSLAAGDVSGNGYDDIVIGQPAASESGGRSGGQITMVPGTATGFTTTGMTVIHQDTAYVPGGNESGDALGTSVSVGDYNADGYADVLAGAPGEDLTRDGVNRADAGSAILVKGTASGLTGSGSVGISQDTSGVPGSTETGDRFGSSVSLTDLSGYGRADLTFGADGEDGGDGVLLYLPSNSTGLGYADSVVFGKSTLGTPTDAHLGQTLTP
;
A
#
# COMPACT_ATOMS: atom_id res chain seq x y z
N MET A 1 26.79 -47.16 -17.91
CA MET A 1 26.72 -46.21 -19.05
C MET A 1 25.30 -45.69 -19.16
N SER A 2 25.17 -44.37 -19.34
CA SER A 2 23.96 -43.54 -19.48
C SER A 2 23.21 -43.16 -18.18
N PRO A 3 23.35 -41.91 -17.68
CA PRO A 3 22.54 -41.39 -16.59
C PRO A 3 21.17 -40.93 -17.11
N ARG A 4 20.10 -41.41 -16.47
CA ARG A 4 18.71 -41.02 -16.75
C ARG A 4 18.46 -39.60 -16.23
N SER A 5 17.98 -38.74 -17.11
CA SER A 5 17.47 -37.40 -16.83
C SER A 5 16.27 -37.45 -15.88
N THR A 6 16.39 -36.80 -14.72
CA THR A 6 15.26 -36.39 -13.87
C THR A 6 14.56 -35.20 -14.55
N ARG A 7 13.26 -35.33 -14.83
CA ARG A 7 12.44 -34.25 -15.36
C ARG A 7 12.07 -33.30 -14.22
N ALA A 8 12.49 -32.04 -14.33
CA ALA A 8 12.01 -30.94 -13.50
C ALA A 8 10.52 -30.69 -13.74
N TYR A 9 9.82 -30.32 -12.66
CA TYR A 9 8.43 -29.85 -12.68
C TYR A 9 8.39 -28.50 -13.40
N LYS A 10 7.82 -28.48 -14.62
CA LYS A 10 7.39 -27.24 -15.27
C LYS A 10 5.96 -26.94 -14.81
N PRO A 11 5.62 -25.73 -14.35
CA PRO A 11 4.23 -25.34 -14.18
C PRO A 11 3.50 -25.50 -15.53
N LEU A 12 2.31 -26.09 -15.47
CA LEU A 12 1.48 -26.41 -16.63
C LEU A 12 1.21 -25.15 -17.48
N SER A 13 1.85 -25.05 -18.63
CA SER A 13 1.48 -24.06 -19.64
C SER A 13 0.12 -24.47 -20.24
N LEU A 14 -0.93 -23.70 -19.99
CA LEU A 14 -2.19 -23.81 -20.70
C LEU A 14 -2.00 -23.41 -22.17
N LYS A 15 -1.83 -24.39 -23.05
CA LYS A 15 -1.96 -24.22 -24.50
C LYS A 15 -3.18 -24.99 -25.03
N ARG A 16 -4.16 -24.19 -25.47
CA ARG A 16 -5.05 -24.33 -26.63
C ARG A 16 -6.11 -25.43 -26.62
N ARG A 17 -7.37 -24.98 -26.62
CA ARG A 17 -8.41 -25.47 -27.54
C ARG A 17 -9.06 -24.26 -28.22
N ALA A 18 -8.60 -23.93 -29.43
CA ALA A 18 -9.30 -23.03 -30.32
C ALA A 18 -10.16 -23.89 -31.26
N TRP A 19 -11.47 -23.68 -31.22
CA TRP A 19 -12.38 -24.24 -32.21
C TRP A 19 -12.31 -23.40 -33.48
N LEU A 20 -12.09 -24.08 -34.61
CA LEU A 20 -12.19 -23.56 -35.96
C LEU A 20 -13.67 -23.43 -36.33
N THR A 21 -14.18 -22.21 -36.46
CA THR A 21 -15.38 -21.92 -37.27
C THR A 21 -14.94 -21.20 -38.54
N ILE A 22 -15.06 -21.93 -39.66
CA ILE A 22 -14.85 -21.42 -41.01
C ILE A 22 -16.09 -20.59 -41.37
N GLY A 23 -15.93 -19.27 -41.43
CA GLY A 23 -16.87 -18.35 -42.05
C GLY A 23 -16.33 -17.95 -43.42
N ALA A 24 -17.05 -18.32 -44.48
CA ALA A 24 -16.66 -18.11 -45.87
C ALA A 24 -16.66 -16.63 -46.26
N VAL A 25 -15.61 -16.24 -46.99
CA VAL A 25 -15.50 -14.97 -47.71
C VAL A 25 -16.38 -15.02 -48.96
N VAL A 26 -17.23 -13.99 -49.14
CA VAL A 26 -17.72 -13.59 -50.46
C VAL A 26 -17.21 -12.17 -50.72
N LEU A 27 -16.20 -12.08 -51.59
CA LEU A 27 -15.64 -10.84 -52.12
C LEU A 27 -16.49 -10.33 -53.27
N SER A 28 -16.85 -9.05 -53.25
CA SER A 28 -17.18 -8.30 -54.46
C SER A 28 -16.62 -6.87 -54.38
N ALA A 29 -15.55 -6.68 -55.17
CA ALA A 29 -15.15 -5.49 -55.94
C ALA A 29 -14.80 -4.15 -55.25
N ALA A 30 -13.49 -3.89 -55.26
CA ALA A 30 -12.79 -2.68 -55.75
C ALA A 30 -13.09 -1.29 -55.13
N GLY A 31 -12.10 -0.77 -54.40
CA GLY A 31 -11.96 0.66 -54.09
C GLY A 31 -10.86 0.91 -53.06
N VAL A 32 -9.60 1.06 -53.50
CA VAL A 32 -8.50 1.52 -52.63
C VAL A 32 -8.65 3.03 -52.45
N VAL A 33 -9.02 3.46 -51.24
CA VAL A 33 -8.85 4.85 -50.79
C VAL A 33 -7.68 4.86 -49.82
N THR A 34 -6.54 5.38 -50.27
CA THR A 34 -5.43 5.73 -49.38
C THR A 34 -5.80 7.00 -48.61
N TYR A 35 -6.20 6.86 -47.34
CA TYR A 35 -6.09 7.97 -46.40
C TYR A 35 -4.66 7.97 -45.86
N ALA A 36 -3.86 8.92 -46.34
CA ALA A 36 -2.66 9.34 -45.62
C ALA A 36 -3.14 10.16 -44.42
N VAL A 37 -3.15 9.56 -43.24
CA VAL A 37 -3.19 10.30 -41.98
C VAL A 37 -1.76 10.77 -41.75
N ALA A 38 -1.53 12.06 -41.94
CA ALA A 38 -0.30 12.69 -41.48
C ALA A 38 -0.41 12.80 -39.95
N ASP A 39 0.44 12.07 -39.25
CA ASP A 39 0.63 12.27 -37.81
C ASP A 39 1.07 13.72 -37.55
N PRO A 40 0.48 14.42 -36.57
CA PRO A 40 1.06 15.66 -36.07
C PRO A 40 2.42 15.33 -35.43
N PRO A 41 3.40 16.24 -35.48
CA PRO A 41 4.74 15.98 -34.96
C PRO A 41 4.68 15.89 -33.43
N GLY A 42 4.64 14.66 -32.91
CA GLY A 42 4.71 14.36 -31.48
C GLY A 42 6.10 14.64 -30.92
N GLY A 43 6.12 15.27 -29.73
CA GLY A 43 7.28 15.38 -28.86
C GLY A 43 7.75 14.01 -28.34
N PRO A 44 8.78 13.97 -27.46
CA PRO A 44 9.59 12.79 -27.23
C PRO A 44 8.88 11.76 -26.33
N ASP A 45 7.91 11.03 -26.88
CA ASP A 45 7.41 9.80 -26.29
C ASP A 45 8.42 8.69 -26.55
N GLY A 46 9.30 8.47 -25.58
CA GLY A 46 10.11 7.26 -25.50
C GLY A 46 9.23 6.06 -25.19
N ALA A 47 8.58 5.48 -26.21
CA ALA A 47 8.05 4.13 -26.13
C ALA A 47 9.21 3.18 -25.82
N SER A 48 9.45 2.94 -24.53
CA SER A 48 10.53 2.09 -24.05
C SER A 48 10.39 0.71 -24.68
N GLN A 49 11.32 0.35 -25.55
CA GLN A 49 11.40 -1.01 -26.07
C GLN A 49 11.59 -1.95 -24.88
N SER A 50 10.73 -2.96 -24.75
CA SER A 50 10.84 -3.94 -23.67
C SER A 50 12.24 -4.56 -23.65
N ARG A 51 12.95 -4.40 -22.53
CA ARG A 51 14.32 -4.86 -22.35
C ARG A 51 14.32 -6.09 -21.45
N LYS A 52 15.05 -7.13 -21.86
CA LYS A 52 15.20 -8.33 -21.04
C LYS A 52 16.20 -8.07 -19.92
N PRO A 53 16.02 -8.69 -18.73
CA PRO A 53 17.04 -8.69 -17.70
C PRO A 53 18.36 -9.29 -18.21
N ALA A 54 19.49 -8.72 -17.81
CA ALA A 54 20.83 -9.17 -18.21
C ALA A 54 21.83 -9.00 -17.06
N VAL A 55 22.92 -9.78 -17.08
CA VAL A 55 24.04 -9.64 -16.14
C VAL A 55 25.33 -9.50 -16.95
N HIS A 56 25.99 -8.36 -16.82
CA HIS A 56 27.28 -8.09 -17.46
C HIS A 56 28.40 -8.35 -16.47
N THR A 57 29.47 -9.01 -16.91
CA THR A 57 30.60 -9.39 -16.04
C THR A 57 31.85 -8.65 -16.47
N VAL A 58 32.45 -7.88 -15.55
CA VAL A 58 33.69 -7.14 -15.77
C VAL A 58 34.76 -7.67 -14.83
N LYS A 59 35.88 -8.13 -15.39
CA LYS A 59 36.97 -8.67 -14.58
C LYS A 59 37.73 -7.57 -13.86
N LEU A 60 38.02 -7.76 -12.58
CA LEU A 60 38.92 -6.87 -11.85
C LEU A 60 40.36 -7.10 -12.31
N LYS A 61 41.07 -6.01 -12.61
CA LYS A 61 42.45 -6.07 -13.08
C LYS A 61 43.39 -6.27 -11.91
N ASP A 62 44.48 -7.00 -12.16
CA ASP A 62 45.59 -7.05 -11.22
C ASP A 62 46.40 -5.75 -11.30
N GLU A 63 46.52 -5.06 -10.17
CA GLU A 63 47.27 -3.81 -10.08
C GLU A 63 48.63 -4.01 -9.40
N GLY A 64 49.07 -5.26 -9.20
CA GLY A 64 50.29 -5.61 -8.51
C GLY A 64 50.14 -5.64 -6.98
N SER A 65 51.04 -6.38 -6.32
CA SER A 65 51.02 -6.62 -4.86
C SER A 65 49.73 -7.28 -4.36
N GLY A 66 49.02 -8.02 -5.22
CA GLY A 66 47.75 -8.68 -4.90
C GLY A 66 46.55 -7.74 -4.80
N ARG A 67 46.67 -6.48 -5.25
CA ARG A 67 45.56 -5.53 -5.36
C ARG A 67 44.69 -5.86 -6.57
N LYS A 68 43.38 -5.63 -6.43
CA LYS A 68 42.39 -5.78 -7.50
C LYS A 68 41.54 -4.51 -7.58
N GLY A 69 41.38 -4.00 -8.80
CA GLY A 69 40.65 -2.77 -9.06
C GLY A 69 40.09 -2.72 -10.48
N LEU A 70 39.20 -1.77 -10.70
CA LEU A 70 38.64 -1.42 -11.99
C LEU A 70 38.63 0.09 -12.10
N ALA A 71 39.54 0.66 -12.90
CA ALA A 71 39.50 2.07 -13.26
C ALA A 71 38.20 2.42 -14.01
N LYS A 72 37.85 3.72 -14.06
CA LYS A 72 36.65 4.21 -14.76
C LYS A 72 36.50 3.57 -16.14
N GLN A 73 35.38 2.90 -16.33
CA GLN A 73 35.07 2.21 -17.57
C GLN A 73 33.62 2.49 -17.97
N ASP A 74 33.40 2.71 -19.26
CA ASP A 74 32.06 2.74 -19.85
C ASP A 74 31.50 1.31 -19.95
N THR A 75 30.19 1.18 -19.73
CA THR A 75 29.52 -0.12 -19.73
C THR A 75 28.18 -0.03 -20.46
N ASP A 76 27.58 -1.19 -20.72
CA ASP A 76 26.14 -1.25 -20.98
C ASP A 76 25.38 -0.76 -19.74
N ARG A 77 24.09 -0.45 -19.93
CA ARG A 77 23.19 -0.04 -18.84
C ARG A 77 23.09 -1.13 -17.77
N PHE A 78 23.11 -0.72 -16.51
CA PHE A 78 22.81 -1.57 -15.35
C PHE A 78 22.12 -0.75 -14.26
N SER A 79 21.50 -1.43 -13.28
CA SER A 79 20.84 -0.76 -12.16
C SER A 79 21.26 -1.27 -10.77
N ALA A 80 22.05 -2.34 -10.71
CA ALA A 80 22.72 -2.75 -9.49
C ALA A 80 24.11 -3.34 -9.76
N VAL A 81 24.96 -3.36 -8.74
CA VAL A 81 26.33 -3.86 -8.84
C VAL A 81 26.73 -4.67 -7.62
N LEU A 82 27.43 -5.79 -7.84
CA LEU A 82 28.09 -6.57 -6.79
C LEU A 82 29.47 -7.05 -7.22
N VAL A 83 30.27 -7.48 -6.25
CA VAL A 83 31.56 -8.12 -6.47
C VAL A 83 31.49 -9.58 -6.03
N THR A 84 32.00 -10.50 -6.86
CA THR A 84 32.02 -11.94 -6.59
C THR A 84 33.41 -12.53 -6.78
N TRP A 85 33.73 -13.65 -6.12
CA TRP A 85 35.02 -14.35 -6.26
C TRP A 85 34.84 -15.88 -6.21
N ASN A 86 35.89 -16.64 -6.53
CA ASN A 86 35.78 -18.09 -6.76
C ASN A 86 35.66 -18.95 -5.50
N ASP A 87 36.25 -18.52 -4.39
CA ASP A 87 36.31 -19.30 -3.14
C ASP A 87 35.45 -18.62 -2.08
N PRO A 88 34.27 -19.15 -1.72
CA PRO A 88 33.38 -18.53 -0.74
C PRO A 88 34.02 -18.38 0.65
N ASP A 89 34.95 -19.27 1.02
CA ASP A 89 35.63 -19.24 2.32
C ASP A 89 36.78 -18.21 2.34
N ALA A 90 37.20 -17.73 1.16
CA ALA A 90 38.19 -16.68 1.04
C ALA A 90 37.62 -15.34 1.51
N ARG A 91 38.18 -14.83 2.62
CA ARG A 91 37.78 -13.53 3.17
C ARG A 91 38.30 -12.39 2.31
N LEU A 92 37.40 -11.49 1.92
CA LEU A 92 37.76 -10.18 1.36
C LEU A 92 38.66 -9.43 2.36
N ARG A 93 39.83 -8.97 1.91
CA ARG A 93 40.77 -8.22 2.76
C ARG A 93 40.57 -6.73 2.54
N GLY A 94 39.88 -6.07 3.46
CA GLY A 94 39.46 -4.68 3.31
C GLY A 94 37.99 -4.58 2.90
N THR A 95 37.59 -3.42 2.37
CA THR A 95 36.23 -3.13 1.93
C THR A 95 36.24 -2.84 0.44
N ALA A 96 35.41 -3.55 -0.32
CA ALA A 96 35.17 -3.20 -1.70
C ALA A 96 34.35 -1.89 -1.74
N GLU A 97 34.80 -0.96 -2.56
CA GLU A 97 34.10 0.30 -2.81
C GLU A 97 33.86 0.45 -4.31
N VAL A 98 32.68 0.95 -4.66
CA VAL A 98 32.25 1.20 -6.03
C VAL A 98 31.80 2.65 -6.16
N ARG A 99 32.02 3.24 -7.32
CA ARG A 99 31.28 4.42 -7.76
C ARG A 99 30.79 4.21 -9.18
N THR A 100 29.65 4.80 -9.50
CA THR A 100 28.97 4.61 -10.78
C THR A 100 28.73 5.94 -11.45
N ARG A 101 28.54 5.91 -12.77
CA ARG A 101 28.10 7.06 -13.53
C ARG A 101 26.61 6.91 -13.83
N ASP A 102 25.83 7.84 -13.34
CA ASP A 102 24.41 7.95 -13.65
C ASP A 102 24.20 8.13 -15.16
N LEU A 103 23.28 7.36 -15.72
CA LEU A 103 23.08 7.25 -17.17
C LEU A 103 22.65 8.61 -17.76
N GLU A 104 21.76 9.31 -17.09
CA GLU A 104 21.13 10.55 -17.58
C GLU A 104 21.98 11.79 -17.32
N SER A 105 22.30 12.07 -16.06
CA SER A 105 23.07 13.24 -15.65
C SER A 105 24.56 13.16 -16.04
N ARG A 106 25.05 11.95 -16.38
CA ARG A 106 26.46 11.65 -16.67
C ARG A 106 27.40 11.89 -15.47
N ARG A 107 26.86 12.11 -14.27
CA ARG A 107 27.65 12.42 -13.07
C ARG A 107 28.11 11.14 -12.39
N TRP A 108 29.35 11.15 -11.89
CA TRP A 108 29.88 10.07 -11.06
C TRP A 108 29.42 10.25 -9.62
N SER A 109 28.99 9.16 -8.99
CA SER A 109 28.73 9.11 -7.54
C SER A 109 30.01 9.24 -6.72
N GLY A 110 29.84 9.47 -5.41
CA GLY A 110 30.90 9.22 -4.44
C GLY A 110 31.18 7.71 -4.28
N TRP A 111 32.26 7.36 -3.60
CA TRP A 111 32.55 5.97 -3.28
C TRP A 111 31.53 5.39 -2.29
N GLN A 112 30.95 4.23 -2.64
CA GLN A 112 29.97 3.50 -1.85
C GLN A 112 30.54 2.13 -1.49
N LYS A 113 30.32 1.69 -0.25
CA LYS A 113 30.86 0.43 0.27
C LYS A 113 29.99 -0.75 -0.14
N LEU A 114 30.63 -1.89 -0.42
CA LEU A 114 29.99 -3.17 -0.62
C LEU A 114 30.44 -4.11 0.51
N SER A 115 29.46 -4.58 1.29
CA SER A 115 29.70 -5.50 2.40
C SER A 115 29.78 -6.93 1.87
N ALA A 116 30.81 -7.68 2.28
CA ALA A 116 30.87 -9.11 2.00
C ALA A 116 29.72 -9.82 2.74
N GLU A 117 29.01 -10.70 2.05
CA GLU A 117 27.84 -11.38 2.59
C GLU A 117 28.11 -12.90 2.69
N PRO A 118 28.05 -13.48 3.90
CA PRO A 118 28.19 -14.94 4.08
C PRO A 118 27.07 -15.72 3.37
N GLY A 119 27.32 -16.98 3.04
CA GLY A 119 26.32 -17.85 2.44
C GLY A 119 25.17 -18.16 3.41
N GLN A 120 23.93 -18.02 2.97
CA GLN A 120 22.74 -18.25 3.82
C GLN A 120 22.00 -19.57 3.48
N ALA A 121 22.39 -20.23 2.39
CA ALA A 121 21.85 -21.53 1.99
C ALA A 121 22.51 -22.67 2.79
N ASP A 122 21.75 -23.71 3.10
CA ASP A 122 22.26 -24.96 3.66
C ASP A 122 21.88 -26.18 2.78
N GLY A 123 22.36 -27.36 3.17
CA GLY A 123 22.13 -28.60 2.42
C GLY A 123 22.68 -28.57 0.99
N ALA A 124 21.97 -29.19 0.06
CA ALA A 124 22.39 -29.32 -1.34
C ALA A 124 22.47 -27.96 -2.07
N GLU A 125 21.62 -26.99 -1.70
CA GLU A 125 21.73 -25.64 -2.23
C GLU A 125 22.92 -24.91 -1.64
N GLY A 126 23.18 -25.06 -0.33
CA GLY A 126 24.40 -24.57 0.31
C GLY A 126 25.68 -25.07 -0.37
N GLU A 127 25.76 -26.36 -0.69
CA GLU A 127 26.88 -26.93 -1.45
C GLU A 127 27.05 -26.31 -2.85
N ARG A 128 25.96 -25.93 -3.49
CA ARG A 128 25.97 -25.25 -4.80
C ARG A 128 26.30 -23.75 -4.68
N ALA A 129 25.76 -23.08 -3.68
CA ALA A 129 26.02 -21.68 -3.38
C ALA A 129 27.46 -21.48 -2.90
N ALA A 130 28.08 -22.49 -2.31
CA ALA A 130 29.50 -22.56 -1.93
C ALA A 130 30.47 -22.62 -3.13
N LEU A 131 30.06 -22.19 -4.33
CA LEU A 131 30.93 -22.08 -5.49
C LEU A 131 31.49 -20.67 -5.70
N ARG A 132 30.93 -19.64 -5.06
CA ARG A 132 31.43 -18.25 -5.13
C ARG A 132 31.12 -17.46 -3.86
N GLY A 133 32.09 -16.68 -3.39
CA GLY A 133 31.81 -15.63 -2.40
C GLY A 133 31.35 -14.34 -3.09
N GLY A 134 30.68 -13.46 -2.35
CA GLY A 134 30.17 -12.22 -2.91
C GLY A 134 29.87 -11.14 -1.88
N THR A 135 29.57 -9.96 -2.38
CA THR A 135 28.98 -8.86 -1.62
C THR A 135 27.47 -8.81 -1.83
N GLU A 136 26.76 -8.13 -0.93
CA GLU A 136 25.42 -7.61 -1.22
C GLU A 136 25.45 -6.76 -2.50
N SER A 137 24.35 -6.70 -3.26
CA SER A 137 24.24 -5.80 -4.42
C SER A 137 23.81 -4.39 -4.02
N LEU A 138 24.56 -3.39 -4.50
CA LEU A 138 24.22 -1.97 -4.38
C LEU A 138 23.26 -1.58 -5.50
N TRP A 139 22.12 -0.96 -5.14
CA TRP A 139 21.26 -0.29 -6.12
C TRP A 139 21.88 1.04 -6.55
N THR A 140 21.88 1.30 -7.86
CA THR A 140 22.58 2.47 -8.44
C THR A 140 21.67 3.45 -9.14
N GLY A 141 20.38 3.12 -9.30
CA GLY A 141 19.58 3.68 -10.40
C GLY A 141 20.20 3.28 -11.76
N ASP A 142 19.73 3.87 -12.84
CA ASP A 142 20.31 3.58 -14.16
C ASP A 142 21.73 4.15 -14.29
N ALA A 143 22.70 3.27 -14.55
CA ALA A 143 24.10 3.62 -14.70
C ALA A 143 24.72 3.00 -15.96
N ASP A 144 25.76 3.65 -16.49
CA ASP A 144 26.51 3.18 -17.67
C ASP A 144 28.03 3.36 -17.54
N GLY A 145 28.49 3.50 -16.30
CA GLY A 145 29.91 3.55 -15.98
C GLY A 145 30.16 3.05 -14.58
N VAL A 146 31.30 2.39 -14.38
CA VAL A 146 31.67 1.79 -13.10
C VAL A 146 33.15 1.96 -12.82
N GLU A 147 33.49 2.11 -11.55
CA GLU A 147 34.85 2.04 -11.03
C GLU A 147 34.82 1.33 -9.67
N VAL A 148 35.77 0.43 -9.45
CA VAL A 148 35.85 -0.40 -8.24
C VAL A 148 37.25 -0.37 -7.67
N ARG A 149 37.35 -0.26 -6.35
CA ARG A 149 38.59 -0.42 -5.59
C ARG A 149 38.35 -1.28 -4.36
N VAL A 150 39.40 -1.86 -3.79
CA VAL A 150 39.34 -2.48 -2.47
C VAL A 150 40.30 -1.74 -1.55
N VAL A 151 39.82 -1.26 -0.41
CA VAL A 151 40.58 -0.40 0.50
C VAL A 151 40.65 -0.95 1.93
N ASN A 152 41.76 -0.68 2.62
CA ASN A 152 41.91 -0.90 4.04
C ASN A 152 41.08 0.14 4.83
N ALA A 153 40.98 -0.05 6.15
CA ALA A 153 40.26 0.87 7.03
C ALA A 153 40.82 2.32 7.01
N ASP A 154 42.09 2.51 6.64
CA ASP A 154 42.75 3.81 6.49
C ASP A 154 42.57 4.45 5.09
N GLY A 155 41.82 3.79 4.20
CA GLY A 155 41.55 4.25 2.83
C GLY A 155 42.63 3.94 1.81
N THR A 156 43.75 3.31 2.21
CA THR A 156 44.77 2.82 1.27
C THR A 156 44.29 1.57 0.54
N GLU A 157 44.73 1.33 -0.69
CA GLU A 157 44.32 0.14 -1.43
C GLU A 157 44.83 -1.16 -0.79
N ALA A 158 43.94 -2.14 -0.67
CA ALA A 158 44.20 -3.41 -0.01
C ALA A 158 44.69 -4.48 -0.99
N GLY A 159 45.82 -5.12 -0.66
CA GLY A 159 46.36 -6.27 -1.39
C GLY A 159 45.93 -7.62 -0.79
N GLY A 160 46.23 -8.70 -1.51
CA GLY A 160 45.93 -10.07 -1.08
C GLY A 160 44.47 -10.47 -1.28
N GLN A 161 43.83 -9.94 -2.32
CA GLN A 161 42.43 -10.20 -2.60
C GLN A 161 42.16 -11.64 -3.10
N PRO A 162 40.93 -12.18 -2.88
CA PRO A 162 40.53 -13.48 -3.40
C PRO A 162 40.74 -13.65 -4.92
N ALA A 163 41.01 -14.88 -5.34
CA ALA A 163 41.16 -15.21 -6.75
C ALA A 163 39.82 -15.16 -7.50
N GLY A 164 39.86 -14.76 -8.77
CA GLY A 164 38.67 -14.73 -9.64
C GLY A 164 37.64 -13.66 -9.26
N MET A 165 38.10 -12.57 -8.65
CA MET A 165 37.28 -11.41 -8.34
C MET A 165 36.78 -10.72 -9.62
N ASP A 166 35.46 -10.65 -9.76
CA ASP A 166 34.76 -10.03 -10.88
C ASP A 166 33.62 -9.12 -10.37
N VAL A 167 33.36 -8.05 -11.11
CA VAL A 167 32.20 -7.16 -10.93
C VAL A 167 31.05 -7.71 -11.77
N ARG A 168 29.88 -7.85 -11.15
CA ARG A 168 28.62 -8.18 -11.83
C ARG A 168 27.76 -6.92 -11.87
N LEU A 169 27.43 -6.48 -13.09
CA LEU A 169 26.52 -5.36 -13.35
C LEU A 169 25.16 -5.95 -13.72
N LEU A 170 24.17 -5.68 -12.88
CA LEU A 170 22.85 -6.27 -12.94
C LEU A 170 21.92 -5.32 -13.64
N ASP A 171 21.43 -5.73 -14.80
CA ASP A 171 20.42 -5.00 -15.55
C ASP A 171 19.06 -5.68 -15.33
N PRO A 172 18.12 -5.06 -14.59
CA PRO A 172 16.85 -5.71 -14.24
C PRO A 172 15.86 -5.83 -15.39
N GLY A 173 16.16 -5.32 -16.59
CA GLY A 173 15.18 -5.29 -17.68
C GLY A 173 14.11 -4.20 -17.48
N THR A 174 13.04 -4.30 -18.25
CA THR A 174 11.77 -3.59 -18.03
C THR A 174 10.73 -4.55 -17.48
N ASP A 175 9.66 -4.02 -16.90
CA ASP A 175 8.51 -4.82 -16.50
C ASP A 175 7.91 -5.60 -17.71
N PRO A 176 7.33 -6.79 -17.45
CA PRO A 176 6.75 -7.60 -18.51
C PRO A 176 5.61 -6.87 -19.25
N LYS A 177 5.59 -6.96 -20.59
CA LYS A 177 4.53 -6.36 -21.42
C LYS A 177 3.16 -6.93 -21.03
N GLY A 178 2.30 -6.08 -20.47
CA GLY A 178 0.96 -6.45 -20.03
C GLY A 178 0.82 -6.82 -18.56
N ALA A 179 1.78 -6.45 -17.70
CA ALA A 179 1.56 -6.38 -16.25
C ALA A 179 0.50 -5.32 -15.88
N ILE A 180 0.31 -4.30 -16.74
CA ILE A 180 -0.90 -3.47 -16.78
C ILE A 180 -1.68 -3.91 -18.02
N ARG A 181 -2.70 -4.74 -17.84
CA ARG A 181 -3.71 -5.00 -18.88
C ARG A 181 -5.04 -4.55 -18.34
N THR A 182 -5.58 -3.50 -18.97
CA THR A 182 -7.01 -3.24 -19.08
C THR A 182 -7.65 -4.54 -19.60
N ALA A 183 -8.23 -5.34 -18.71
CA ALA A 183 -8.73 -6.67 -19.04
C ALA A 183 -10.11 -6.53 -19.69
N ALA A 184 -10.13 -6.42 -21.02
CA ALA A 184 -11.34 -6.67 -21.78
C ALA A 184 -11.74 -8.17 -21.66
N PHE A 185 -12.81 -8.42 -20.90
CA PHE A 185 -13.73 -9.56 -20.89
C PHE A 185 -13.24 -10.98 -20.53
N THR A 186 -13.87 -11.55 -19.51
CA THR A 186 -14.71 -12.75 -19.68
C THR A 186 -15.94 -12.62 -18.77
N GLU A 187 -17.10 -12.34 -19.37
CA GLU A 187 -18.41 -12.39 -18.69
C GLU A 187 -18.67 -13.83 -18.21
N GLU A 188 -18.94 -14.00 -16.92
CA GLU A 188 -19.70 -15.14 -16.41
C GLU A 188 -21.13 -14.66 -16.16
N THR A 189 -21.92 -14.57 -17.22
CA THR A 189 -23.37 -14.36 -17.14
C THR A 189 -24.03 -15.65 -16.62
N PRO A 190 -24.71 -15.67 -15.46
CA PRO A 190 -25.67 -16.72 -15.20
C PRO A 190 -26.91 -16.43 -16.05
N ALA A 191 -27.27 -17.37 -16.92
CA ALA A 191 -28.49 -17.30 -17.72
C ALA A 191 -29.73 -17.07 -16.82
N PRO A 192 -30.68 -16.21 -17.22
CA PRO A 192 -31.89 -16.00 -16.45
C PRO A 192 -32.75 -17.27 -16.53
N THR A 193 -33.06 -17.86 -15.37
CA THR A 193 -34.06 -18.92 -15.30
C THR A 193 -35.44 -18.26 -15.25
N THR A 194 -36.12 -18.28 -16.39
CA THR A 194 -37.56 -18.01 -16.48
C THR A 194 -38.34 -19.24 -16.01
N GLU A 195 -39.16 -19.11 -14.98
CA GLU A 195 -40.52 -19.70 -14.99
C GLU A 195 -41.44 -18.98 -13.98
N PRO A 196 -42.77 -18.93 -14.25
CA PRO A 196 -43.67 -17.95 -13.69
C PRO A 196 -44.48 -18.51 -12.51
N THR A 197 -44.85 -17.68 -11.53
CA THR A 197 -46.10 -17.91 -10.81
C THR A 197 -46.68 -16.62 -10.22
N ALA A 198 -47.96 -16.41 -10.55
CA ALA A 198 -48.80 -15.30 -10.13
C ALA A 198 -49.29 -15.46 -8.67
N PRO A 199 -49.86 -14.40 -8.05
CA PRO A 199 -49.94 -14.24 -6.61
C PRO A 199 -51.27 -14.75 -6.02
N THR A 200 -51.27 -15.13 -4.74
CA THR A 200 -52.50 -15.23 -3.94
C THR A 200 -52.33 -14.49 -2.61
N GLN A 201 -53.35 -13.68 -2.32
CA GLN A 201 -53.49 -12.76 -1.20
C GLN A 201 -54.01 -13.45 0.09
N THR A 202 -54.09 -12.62 1.15
CA THR A 202 -54.94 -12.65 2.37
C THR A 202 -54.34 -13.22 3.69
N PRO A 203 -54.73 -12.68 4.88
CA PRO A 203 -53.81 -11.96 5.79
C PRO A 203 -54.03 -12.39 7.30
N PRO A 204 -53.80 -11.60 8.37
CA PRO A 204 -52.93 -11.97 9.49
C PRO A 204 -53.66 -12.15 10.85
N THR A 205 -52.87 -12.21 11.96
CA THR A 205 -53.19 -11.83 13.39
C THR A 205 -53.27 -13.04 14.36
N PRO A 206 -52.96 -12.94 15.68
CA PRO A 206 -51.74 -12.46 16.36
C PRO A 206 -51.33 -13.28 17.64
N THR A 207 -50.27 -12.82 18.33
CA THR A 207 -50.19 -12.66 19.82
C THR A 207 -49.29 -13.58 20.68
N GLN A 208 -48.55 -12.89 21.58
CA GLN A 208 -48.06 -13.23 22.94
C GLN A 208 -46.61 -13.76 23.17
N THR A 209 -45.77 -12.86 23.69
CA THR A 209 -44.77 -13.00 24.80
C THR A 209 -45.53 -13.28 26.13
N PRO A 210 -44.95 -13.66 27.31
CA PRO A 210 -43.54 -13.53 27.73
C PRO A 210 -42.94 -14.60 28.71
N ALA A 211 -41.65 -14.35 29.07
CA ALA A 211 -40.97 -14.67 30.35
C ALA A 211 -40.58 -16.14 30.62
N GLU A 212 -39.56 -16.54 31.39
CA GLU A 212 -38.47 -15.89 32.14
C GLU A 212 -37.56 -17.01 32.71
N THR A 213 -36.29 -16.69 32.98
CA THR A 213 -35.45 -17.16 34.11
C THR A 213 -34.92 -18.61 34.18
N GLY A 214 -33.60 -18.76 34.36
CA GLY A 214 -33.01 -19.92 35.07
C GLY A 214 -31.55 -20.28 34.75
N THR A 215 -30.58 -19.55 35.31
CA THR A 215 -29.24 -20.05 35.72
C THR A 215 -29.40 -20.57 37.19
N PRO A 216 -28.51 -21.37 37.84
CA PRO A 216 -27.07 -21.56 37.56
C PRO A 216 -26.42 -22.95 37.86
N ALA A 217 -25.11 -23.03 37.55
CA ALA A 217 -24.03 -23.77 38.25
C ALA A 217 -24.12 -25.31 38.32
N GLU A 218 -23.07 -26.14 38.42
CA GLU A 218 -21.63 -26.00 38.68
C GLU A 218 -20.96 -27.37 38.35
N THR A 219 -19.67 -27.33 37.99
CA THR A 219 -18.55 -28.22 38.40
C THR A 219 -18.70 -29.76 38.46
N ALA A 220 -17.84 -30.47 37.70
CA ALA A 220 -16.95 -31.52 38.23
C ALA A 220 -15.92 -32.03 37.18
N THR A 221 -14.64 -32.00 37.57
CA THR A 221 -13.50 -32.80 37.05
C THR A 221 -13.14 -33.85 38.12
N PRO A 222 -12.09 -34.71 38.02
CA PRO A 222 -11.46 -35.50 36.93
C PRO A 222 -11.46 -37.02 37.27
N THR A 223 -10.80 -37.89 36.47
CA THR A 223 -9.78 -38.89 36.94
C THR A 223 -9.27 -39.80 35.80
N GLU A 224 -7.94 -39.77 35.62
CA GLU A 224 -6.91 -40.78 35.29
C GLU A 224 -7.12 -42.10 34.50
N THR A 225 -6.20 -42.28 33.53
CA THR A 225 -5.23 -43.39 33.31
C THR A 225 -5.68 -44.85 33.09
N SER A 226 -5.27 -45.43 31.95
CA SER A 226 -4.56 -46.73 31.91
C SER A 226 -3.92 -47.04 30.54
N THR A 227 -2.67 -47.50 30.59
CA THR A 227 -1.94 -48.23 29.53
C THR A 227 -2.28 -49.73 29.60
N PRO A 228 -2.06 -50.50 28.53
CA PRO A 228 -1.08 -51.58 28.69
C PRO A 228 -0.19 -51.87 27.46
N SER A 229 0.91 -52.55 27.79
CA SER A 229 2.03 -53.01 26.96
C SER A 229 1.73 -54.32 26.22
N GLY A 230 2.41 -54.57 25.09
CA GLY A 230 2.43 -55.88 24.42
C GLY A 230 3.36 -55.96 23.20
N THR A 231 4.38 -56.82 23.29
CA THR A 231 5.37 -57.29 22.27
C THR A 231 5.81 -58.71 22.73
N PRO A 232 6.36 -59.67 21.94
CA PRO A 232 6.84 -59.69 20.52
C PRO A 232 6.37 -60.88 19.65
N GLY A 233 6.73 -60.86 18.34
CA GLY A 233 6.78 -62.04 17.46
C GLY A 233 7.46 -61.76 16.11
N ASP A 234 8.33 -62.68 15.68
CA ASP A 234 9.47 -62.56 14.77
C ASP A 234 9.23 -62.70 13.23
N THR A 235 10.21 -62.18 12.46
CA THR A 235 10.72 -62.59 11.12
C THR A 235 9.93 -62.34 9.81
N ALA A 236 10.44 -61.44 8.94
CA ALA A 236 10.48 -61.59 7.47
C ALA A 236 11.50 -60.63 6.79
N SER A 237 12.14 -61.12 5.71
CA SER A 237 13.26 -60.53 4.92
C SER A 237 12.96 -59.20 4.19
N PRO A 238 13.99 -58.40 3.84
CA PRO A 238 13.81 -57.07 3.25
C PRO A 238 13.49 -57.17 1.76
N THR A 239 12.29 -56.74 1.38
CA THR A 239 11.99 -56.35 -0.01
C THR A 239 12.33 -54.87 -0.13
N ALA A 240 13.20 -54.52 -1.08
CA ALA A 240 13.55 -53.14 -1.39
C ALA A 240 12.29 -52.36 -1.75
N SER A 241 11.85 -51.49 -0.83
CA SER A 241 10.77 -50.54 -1.07
C SER A 241 11.31 -49.46 -2.02
N PRO A 242 10.61 -49.12 -3.13
CA PRO A 242 11.01 -47.98 -3.94
C PRO A 242 10.97 -46.73 -3.06
N SER A 243 12.09 -46.00 -3.02
CA SER A 243 12.17 -44.72 -2.31
C SER A 243 11.04 -43.82 -2.82
N PRO A 244 10.15 -43.29 -1.96
CA PRO A 244 9.11 -42.39 -2.40
C PRO A 244 9.79 -41.17 -3.02
N THR A 245 9.39 -40.84 -4.25
CA THR A 245 9.67 -39.52 -4.80
C THR A 245 8.97 -38.51 -3.88
N PRO A 246 9.64 -37.49 -3.34
CA PRO A 246 8.99 -36.52 -2.47
C PRO A 246 7.85 -35.88 -3.25
N THR A 247 6.63 -36.24 -2.84
CA THR A 247 5.42 -35.65 -3.40
C THR A 247 5.25 -34.33 -2.67
N ALA A 248 5.22 -33.22 -3.41
CA ALA A 248 4.99 -31.90 -2.82
C ALA A 248 3.73 -31.93 -1.93
N PRO A 249 3.75 -31.35 -0.73
CA PRO A 249 2.56 -31.26 0.11
C PRO A 249 1.41 -30.57 -0.63
N ALA A 250 0.16 -30.92 -0.31
CA ALA A 250 -0.97 -30.12 -0.78
C ALA A 250 -1.01 -28.77 -0.02
N PRO A 251 -1.41 -27.66 -0.67
CA PRO A 251 -1.62 -26.38 -0.01
C PRO A 251 -2.62 -26.50 1.15
N ARG A 252 -2.35 -25.81 2.26
CA ARG A 252 -3.27 -25.75 3.41
C ARG A 252 -4.06 -24.44 3.38
N PRO A 253 -5.39 -24.47 3.61
CA PRO A 253 -6.16 -23.24 3.77
C PRO A 253 -5.71 -22.52 5.04
N SER A 254 -5.75 -21.19 5.01
CA SER A 254 -5.46 -20.35 6.17
C SER A 254 -6.75 -19.89 6.85
N THR A 255 -6.68 -19.66 8.16
CA THR A 255 -7.76 -18.99 8.93
C THR A 255 -7.76 -17.48 8.75
N VAL A 256 -6.76 -16.92 8.09
CA VAL A 256 -6.61 -15.50 7.78
C VAL A 256 -6.60 -15.35 6.26
N VAL A 257 -7.19 -14.30 5.73
CA VAL A 257 -7.27 -14.09 4.27
C VAL A 257 -5.87 -13.83 3.72
N LYS A 258 -5.62 -14.34 2.52
CA LYS A 258 -4.35 -14.12 1.83
C LYS A 258 -4.23 -12.62 1.53
N PRO A 259 -3.18 -11.91 2.01
CA PRO A 259 -2.99 -10.52 1.64
C PRO A 259 -2.70 -10.40 0.13
N PRO A 260 -2.86 -9.23 -0.49
CA PRO A 260 -2.41 -9.00 -1.85
C PRO A 260 -0.91 -9.29 -1.98
N ILE A 261 -0.53 -10.14 -2.94
CA ILE A 261 0.87 -10.52 -3.19
C ILE A 261 1.16 -10.36 -4.67
N ILE A 262 2.20 -9.59 -4.99
CA ILE A 262 2.78 -9.49 -6.32
C ILE A 262 3.56 -10.78 -6.59
N THR A 263 3.01 -11.60 -7.48
CA THR A 263 3.54 -12.91 -7.85
C THR A 263 4.84 -12.80 -8.64
N GLN A 264 5.59 -13.90 -8.71
CA GLN A 264 6.78 -14.00 -9.56
C GLN A 264 6.53 -13.62 -11.02
N ALA A 265 5.34 -13.91 -11.55
CA ALA A 265 4.98 -13.53 -12.91
C ALA A 265 4.80 -12.02 -13.07
N GLU A 266 4.17 -11.36 -12.09
CA GLU A 266 3.87 -9.92 -12.14
C GLU A 266 5.12 -9.06 -11.98
N TRP A 267 6.00 -9.39 -11.03
CA TRP A 267 7.27 -8.65 -10.89
C TRP A 267 8.33 -9.06 -11.92
N GLY A 268 8.06 -10.07 -12.76
CA GLY A 268 8.92 -10.45 -13.88
C GLY A 268 10.14 -11.28 -13.46
N ALA A 269 9.95 -12.22 -12.55
CA ALA A 269 10.96 -13.20 -12.17
C ALA A 269 11.49 -13.95 -13.38
N SER A 270 12.80 -14.16 -13.42
CA SER A 270 13.41 -15.08 -14.37
C SER A 270 12.96 -16.50 -14.05
N THR A 271 12.57 -17.25 -15.09
CA THR A 271 12.23 -18.66 -15.00
C THR A 271 13.42 -19.59 -15.25
N ASP A 272 14.61 -19.03 -15.46
CA ASP A 272 15.83 -19.75 -15.82
C ASP A 272 16.51 -20.35 -14.57
N TYR A 273 15.72 -21.07 -13.77
CA TYR A 273 16.20 -21.77 -12.59
C TYR A 273 17.01 -23.01 -12.97
N ASP A 274 18.09 -23.26 -12.23
CA ASP A 274 18.88 -24.49 -12.33
C ASP A 274 18.89 -25.18 -10.95
N GLY A 275 17.73 -25.77 -10.63
CA GLY A 275 17.44 -26.48 -9.39
C GLY A 275 15.99 -26.31 -8.94
N THR A 276 15.63 -26.84 -7.78
CA THR A 276 14.29 -26.69 -7.20
C THR A 276 14.43 -26.55 -5.69
N PRO A 277 13.78 -25.57 -5.05
CA PRO A 277 13.77 -25.46 -3.61
C PRO A 277 13.32 -26.77 -2.94
N ALA A 278 13.85 -27.04 -1.76
CA ALA A 278 13.33 -28.11 -0.92
C ALA A 278 11.98 -27.70 -0.30
N TYR A 279 11.16 -28.69 0.02
CA TYR A 279 9.86 -28.49 0.66
C TYR A 279 9.82 -29.28 1.96
N GLY A 280 9.46 -28.59 3.05
CA GLY A 280 9.17 -29.22 4.35
C GLY A 280 7.75 -29.77 4.43
N THR A 281 7.30 -30.07 5.63
CA THR A 281 5.91 -30.47 5.93
C THR A 281 5.11 -29.41 6.65
N GLU A 282 5.80 -28.45 7.28
CA GLU A 282 5.24 -27.37 8.08
C GLU A 282 6.17 -26.15 8.10
N ILE A 283 5.63 -25.01 8.54
CA ILE A 283 6.42 -23.90 9.09
C ILE A 283 6.10 -23.81 10.57
N LYS A 284 7.00 -23.27 11.38
CA LYS A 284 6.86 -23.10 12.84
C LYS A 284 7.15 -21.68 13.30
N ALA A 285 7.89 -20.90 12.50
CA ALA A 285 8.34 -19.56 12.84
C ALA A 285 8.55 -18.70 11.60
N ALA A 286 8.61 -17.38 11.79
CA ALA A 286 8.97 -16.40 10.79
C ALA A 286 10.28 -15.72 11.18
N VAL A 287 11.21 -15.63 10.23
CA VAL A 287 12.49 -14.91 10.38
C VAL A 287 12.40 -13.62 9.60
N VAL A 288 12.59 -12.50 10.29
CA VAL A 288 12.55 -11.17 9.69
C VAL A 288 13.97 -10.74 9.31
N HIS A 289 14.11 -10.29 8.06
CA HIS A 289 15.34 -9.84 7.43
C HIS A 289 15.17 -8.42 6.88
N HIS A 290 16.28 -7.85 6.44
CA HIS A 290 16.32 -6.70 5.57
C HIS A 290 17.35 -6.94 4.47
N THR A 291 17.36 -6.15 3.40
CA THR A 291 18.32 -6.31 2.29
C THR A 291 19.71 -5.74 2.57
N GLY A 292 19.87 -4.89 3.59
CA GLY A 292 21.19 -4.52 4.13
C GLY A 292 21.79 -3.21 3.62
N MET A 293 21.35 -2.72 2.45
CA MET A 293 22.02 -1.60 1.76
C MET A 293 21.28 -0.25 1.94
N ASP A 294 22.02 0.81 2.29
CA ASP A 294 21.46 2.17 2.46
C ASP A 294 20.82 2.71 1.16
N SER A 295 21.32 2.30 -0.01
CA SER A 295 20.73 2.65 -1.31
C SER A 295 19.30 2.13 -1.49
N ASP A 296 18.95 1.05 -0.79
CA ASP A 296 17.61 0.49 -0.89
C ASP A 296 16.57 1.37 -0.17
N ASN A 297 16.99 2.19 0.79
CA ASN A 297 16.10 3.17 1.42
C ASN A 297 15.73 4.34 0.49
N THR A 298 16.48 4.57 -0.60
CA THR A 298 16.21 5.66 -1.56
C THR A 298 15.35 5.24 -2.76
N LEU A 299 15.04 3.94 -2.90
CA LEU A 299 14.17 3.42 -3.95
C LEU A 299 12.77 4.02 -3.86
N SER A 300 12.15 4.36 -4.99
CA SER A 300 10.69 4.49 -5.03
C SER A 300 10.04 3.10 -5.09
N CYS A 301 8.79 3.01 -4.67
CA CYS A 301 8.01 1.77 -4.69
C CYS A 301 7.75 1.30 -6.13
N ALA A 302 7.67 2.21 -7.10
CA ALA A 302 7.69 1.88 -8.52
C ALA A 302 8.96 1.14 -8.97
N GLN A 303 10.08 1.31 -8.27
CA GLN A 303 11.34 0.62 -8.56
C GLN A 303 11.47 -0.74 -7.85
N SER A 304 10.56 -1.08 -6.93
CA SER A 304 10.62 -2.32 -6.15
C SER A 304 10.65 -3.57 -7.02
N ARG A 305 9.85 -3.63 -8.10
CA ARG A 305 9.88 -4.75 -9.07
C ARG A 305 11.24 -4.91 -9.75
N ALA A 306 11.86 -3.80 -10.14
CA ALA A 306 13.20 -3.82 -10.72
C ALA A 306 14.25 -4.28 -9.70
N ARG A 307 14.13 -3.83 -8.44
CA ARG A 307 14.99 -4.28 -7.35
C ARG A 307 14.85 -5.78 -7.08
N MET A 308 13.63 -6.32 -7.10
CA MET A 308 13.36 -7.76 -6.96
C MET A 308 14.09 -8.58 -8.04
N ARG A 309 14.03 -8.15 -9.31
CA ARG A 309 14.77 -8.80 -10.40
C ARG A 309 16.29 -8.74 -10.18
N SER A 310 16.82 -7.61 -9.71
CA SER A 310 18.24 -7.50 -9.36
C SER A 310 18.64 -8.42 -8.20
N ILE A 311 17.82 -8.55 -7.15
CA ILE A 311 18.08 -9.47 -6.02
C ILE A 311 18.10 -10.93 -6.53
N GLN A 312 17.18 -11.30 -7.43
CA GLN A 312 17.19 -12.63 -8.02
C GLN A 312 18.46 -12.89 -8.85
N GLN A 313 18.88 -11.91 -9.66
CA GLN A 313 20.12 -12.01 -10.46
C GLN A 313 21.36 -12.12 -9.57
N GLU A 314 21.41 -11.37 -8.46
CA GLU A 314 22.46 -11.50 -7.44
C GLU A 314 22.53 -12.93 -6.91
N HIS A 315 21.40 -13.47 -6.45
CA HIS A 315 21.34 -14.81 -5.88
C HIS A 315 21.73 -15.89 -6.88
N PHE A 316 21.32 -15.77 -8.15
CA PHE A 316 21.79 -16.65 -9.22
C PHE A 316 23.30 -16.55 -9.44
N ALA A 317 23.88 -15.33 -9.38
CA ALA A 317 25.32 -15.13 -9.51
C ALA A 317 26.10 -15.75 -8.34
N ARG A 318 25.44 -16.00 -7.20
CA ARG A 318 25.95 -16.67 -6.00
C ARG A 318 25.55 -18.14 -5.90
N GLY A 319 24.91 -18.71 -6.93
CA GLY A 319 24.60 -20.15 -7.00
C GLY A 319 23.32 -20.60 -6.29
N TYR A 320 22.46 -19.67 -5.88
CA TYR A 320 21.17 -19.97 -5.28
C TYR A 320 20.19 -20.47 -6.36
N TYR A 321 19.16 -21.21 -5.96
CA TYR A 321 18.10 -21.65 -6.87
C TYR A 321 17.11 -20.54 -7.20
N ASP A 322 16.93 -19.56 -6.31
CA ASP A 322 16.01 -18.43 -6.44
C ASP A 322 16.36 -17.36 -5.38
N ILE A 323 15.48 -16.36 -5.18
CA ILE A 323 15.53 -15.51 -4.00
C ILE A 323 15.54 -16.37 -2.72
N GLY A 324 16.42 -16.01 -1.78
CA GLY A 324 16.67 -16.77 -0.56
C GLY A 324 15.51 -16.70 0.43
N TYR A 325 14.78 -15.58 0.40
CA TYR A 325 13.59 -15.30 1.21
C TYR A 325 12.33 -15.84 0.55
N ASN A 326 11.37 -16.30 1.35
CA ASN A 326 10.06 -16.72 0.85
C ASN A 326 9.25 -15.51 0.35
N PHE A 327 9.37 -14.37 1.06
CA PHE A 327 8.68 -13.13 0.72
C PHE A 327 9.59 -11.93 0.91
N VAL A 328 9.30 -10.87 0.15
CA VAL A 328 9.97 -9.57 0.26
C VAL A 328 8.91 -8.48 0.38
N VAL A 329 9.15 -7.48 1.22
CA VAL A 329 8.24 -6.34 1.46
C VAL A 329 8.99 -5.04 1.20
N ASP A 330 8.31 -4.04 0.63
CA ASP A 330 8.86 -2.69 0.46
C ASP A 330 8.25 -1.66 1.43
N LYS A 331 8.69 -0.41 1.34
CA LYS A 331 8.25 0.66 2.26
C LYS A 331 6.82 1.15 2.02
N CYS A 332 6.20 0.83 0.89
CA CYS A 332 4.80 1.13 0.62
C CYS A 332 3.87 -0.03 1.03
N GLY A 333 4.44 -1.11 1.59
CA GLY A 333 3.67 -2.28 2.01
C GLY A 333 3.38 -3.27 0.87
N GLN A 334 4.01 -3.12 -0.30
CA GLN A 334 3.90 -4.12 -1.37
C GLN A 334 4.56 -5.43 -0.91
N ILE A 335 3.84 -6.54 -1.02
CA ILE A 335 4.34 -7.88 -0.70
C ILE A 335 4.65 -8.61 -2.01
N PHE A 336 5.89 -9.07 -2.16
CA PHE A 336 6.34 -9.83 -3.30
C PHE A 336 6.51 -11.31 -2.93
N GLU A 337 6.04 -12.20 -3.79
CA GLU A 337 6.46 -13.60 -3.76
C GLU A 337 7.96 -13.65 -4.09
N GLY A 338 8.77 -14.05 -3.11
CA GLY A 338 10.22 -14.19 -3.28
C GLY A 338 10.53 -15.51 -3.96
N ARG A 339 10.57 -16.58 -3.16
CA ARG A 339 10.92 -17.93 -3.61
C ARG A 339 9.71 -18.69 -4.15
N SER A 340 9.85 -19.28 -5.34
CA SER A 340 8.78 -20.01 -6.03
C SER A 340 8.05 -21.01 -5.13
N GLY A 341 6.74 -20.85 -5.00
CA GLY A 341 5.87 -21.73 -4.20
C GLY A 341 5.78 -21.35 -2.72
N GLY A 342 6.48 -20.29 -2.30
CA GLY A 342 6.45 -19.76 -0.92
C GLY A 342 5.05 -19.36 -0.47
N MET A 343 4.15 -19.05 -1.42
CA MET A 343 2.75 -18.78 -1.13
C MET A 343 2.02 -20.01 -0.56
N ASP A 344 2.09 -21.14 -1.27
CA ASP A 344 1.19 -22.28 -1.02
C ASP A 344 1.84 -23.41 -0.22
N LEU A 345 3.18 -23.48 -0.23
CA LEU A 345 3.95 -24.61 0.30
C LEU A 345 4.91 -24.16 1.41
N PRO A 346 5.28 -25.05 2.35
CA PRO A 346 6.36 -24.82 3.31
C PRO A 346 7.72 -24.94 2.61
N VAL A 347 8.04 -23.97 1.75
CA VAL A 347 9.30 -23.94 1.00
C VAL A 347 10.46 -23.64 1.96
N THR A 348 11.46 -24.51 1.98
CA THR A 348 12.69 -24.29 2.73
C THR A 348 13.43 -23.09 2.13
N GLY A 349 13.76 -22.12 2.98
CA GLY A 349 14.47 -20.92 2.60
C GLY A 349 15.97 -21.13 2.32
N ALA A 350 16.65 -20.02 2.05
CA ALA A 350 18.11 -19.91 2.01
C ALA A 350 18.50 -18.52 2.55
N HIS A 351 17.94 -18.18 3.71
CA HIS A 351 18.00 -16.86 4.33
C HIS A 351 18.58 -16.89 5.76
N ASP A 352 18.56 -18.04 6.44
CA ASP A 352 19.01 -18.20 7.83
C ASP A 352 19.73 -19.55 7.96
N ILE A 353 21.02 -19.58 7.65
CA ILE A 353 21.80 -20.84 7.62
C ILE A 353 21.68 -21.59 8.96
N GLY A 354 21.32 -22.88 8.88
CA GLY A 354 21.07 -23.71 10.04
C GLY A 354 19.64 -23.67 10.55
N PHE A 355 18.83 -22.68 10.16
CA PHE A 355 17.44 -22.51 10.57
C PHE A 355 16.48 -22.29 9.39
N ASN A 356 16.89 -22.55 8.15
CA ASN A 356 16.04 -22.48 6.95
C ASN A 356 14.88 -23.49 6.95
N THR A 357 15.03 -24.61 7.68
CA THR A 357 13.97 -25.62 7.82
C THR A 357 12.94 -25.18 8.86
N ASP A 358 11.66 -25.45 8.58
CA ASP A 358 10.52 -25.08 9.43
C ASP A 358 10.32 -23.56 9.64
N THR A 359 10.97 -22.71 8.84
CA THR A 359 10.82 -21.25 8.94
C THR A 359 10.34 -20.64 7.63
N VAL A 360 9.72 -19.46 7.73
CA VAL A 360 9.43 -18.59 6.59
C VAL A 360 10.27 -17.32 6.69
N GLY A 361 11.09 -17.05 5.68
CA GLY A 361 11.92 -15.86 5.60
C GLY A 361 11.19 -14.69 4.95
N ILE A 362 11.15 -13.56 5.65
CA ILE A 362 10.51 -12.32 5.18
C ILE A 362 11.56 -11.21 5.19
N SER A 363 11.90 -10.65 4.03
CA SER A 363 12.88 -9.55 3.93
C SER A 363 12.21 -8.21 3.66
N TYR A 364 12.63 -7.16 4.36
CA TYR A 364 12.22 -5.79 4.09
C TYR A 364 13.34 -5.07 3.30
N ILE A 365 13.04 -4.61 2.07
CA ILE A 365 13.96 -3.80 1.25
C ILE A 365 14.40 -2.54 2.04
N GLY A 366 15.69 -2.46 2.38
CA GLY A 366 16.29 -1.33 3.09
C GLY A 366 17.36 -1.71 4.12
N ASN A 367 17.97 -0.69 4.73
CA ASN A 367 18.87 -0.79 5.88
C ASN A 367 18.31 -0.13 7.15
N PHE A 368 17.87 -0.93 8.12
CA PHE A 368 17.22 -0.45 9.34
C PHE A 368 18.15 -0.38 10.55
N GLU A 369 19.47 -0.37 10.35
CA GLU A 369 20.41 0.04 11.40
C GLU A 369 20.18 1.50 11.82
N LYS A 370 19.74 2.35 10.88
CA LYS A 370 19.40 3.76 11.14
C LYS A 370 18.06 4.20 10.56
N ALA A 371 17.65 3.67 9.40
CA ALA A 371 16.36 4.01 8.83
C ALA A 371 15.22 3.52 9.72
N ARG A 372 14.10 4.25 9.73
CA ARG A 372 12.88 3.83 10.42
C ARG A 372 12.04 2.95 9.50
N PRO A 373 11.58 1.76 9.95
CA PRO A 373 10.58 0.99 9.24
C PRO A 373 9.29 1.80 9.06
N SER A 374 8.74 1.80 7.85
CA SER A 374 7.42 2.40 7.60
C SER A 374 6.31 1.60 8.27
N ARG A 375 5.20 2.25 8.62
CA ARG A 375 4.02 1.54 9.14
C ARG A 375 3.43 0.58 8.10
N ALA A 376 3.32 1.00 6.85
CA ALA A 376 2.80 0.17 5.76
C ALA A 376 3.56 -1.16 5.63
N ALA A 377 4.91 -1.13 5.72
CA ALA A 377 5.71 -2.35 5.70
C ALA A 377 5.50 -3.22 6.95
N LEU A 378 5.42 -2.63 8.14
CA LEU A 378 5.18 -3.39 9.38
C LEU A 378 3.83 -4.10 9.34
N ASP A 379 2.78 -3.42 8.87
CA ASP A 379 1.44 -3.99 8.77
C ASP A 379 1.39 -5.08 7.68
N ALA A 380 2.07 -4.89 6.53
CA ALA A 380 2.26 -5.90 5.49
C ALA A 380 2.97 -7.17 6.00
N ILE A 381 4.05 -7.02 6.78
CA ILE A 381 4.76 -8.15 7.39
C ILE A 381 3.85 -8.87 8.40
N SER A 382 3.09 -8.13 9.22
CA SER A 382 2.13 -8.72 10.17
C SER A 382 1.05 -9.55 9.49
N ARG A 383 0.47 -9.06 8.39
CA ARG A 383 -0.52 -9.81 7.59
C ARG A 383 0.06 -11.07 7.01
N LEU A 384 1.29 -11.01 6.50
CA LEU A 384 1.98 -12.17 5.96
C LEU A 384 2.24 -13.22 7.04
N VAL A 385 2.69 -12.80 8.23
CA VAL A 385 2.85 -13.68 9.39
C VAL A 385 1.51 -14.31 9.77
N ALA A 386 0.45 -13.51 9.91
CA ALA A 386 -0.88 -13.98 10.28
C ALA A 386 -1.41 -15.01 9.28
N TRP A 387 -1.32 -14.72 7.98
CA TRP A 387 -1.74 -15.62 6.91
C TRP A 387 -0.95 -16.93 6.90
N LYS A 388 0.39 -16.88 6.94
CA LYS A 388 1.21 -18.08 6.95
C LYS A 388 0.98 -18.90 8.22
N PHE A 389 0.87 -18.26 9.39
CA PHE A 389 0.64 -18.97 10.66
C PHE A 389 -0.76 -19.55 10.77
N GLY A 390 -1.76 -18.88 10.18
CA GLY A 390 -3.13 -19.38 10.07
C GLY A 390 -3.26 -20.69 9.31
N MET A 391 -2.36 -20.97 8.35
CA MET A 391 -2.30 -22.27 7.65
C MET A 391 -1.94 -23.45 8.57
N TYR A 392 -1.33 -23.17 9.72
CA TYR A 392 -0.78 -24.17 10.64
C TYR A 392 -1.28 -24.02 12.09
N GLY A 393 -2.23 -23.11 12.34
CA GLY A 393 -2.79 -22.88 13.69
C GLY A 393 -1.77 -22.34 14.69
N ILE A 394 -0.84 -21.51 14.23
CA ILE A 394 0.28 -21.01 15.04
C ILE A 394 -0.09 -19.68 15.71
N ASP A 395 0.08 -19.58 17.03
CA ASP A 395 -0.02 -18.28 17.75
C ASP A 395 1.27 -17.45 17.51
N PRO A 396 1.20 -16.29 16.82
CA PRO A 396 2.37 -15.48 16.50
C PRO A 396 3.14 -14.95 17.73
N THR A 397 2.46 -14.79 18.86
CA THR A 397 3.04 -14.26 20.11
C THR A 397 3.71 -15.34 20.96
N GLY A 398 3.63 -16.60 20.53
CA GLY A 398 4.21 -17.74 21.22
C GLY A 398 5.72 -17.90 21.05
N LYS A 399 6.22 -19.03 21.52
CA LYS A 399 7.61 -19.49 21.34
C LYS A 399 7.65 -20.81 20.57
N VAL A 400 8.81 -21.11 20.01
CA VAL A 400 9.10 -22.33 19.24
C VAL A 400 10.47 -22.87 19.64
N THR A 401 10.64 -24.19 19.58
CA THR A 401 11.96 -24.82 19.65
C THR A 401 12.37 -25.25 18.25
N LEU A 402 13.53 -24.76 17.80
CA LEU A 402 14.11 -25.08 16.49
C LEU A 402 15.47 -25.74 16.68
N THR A 403 15.84 -26.65 15.78
CA THR A 403 17.11 -27.38 15.80
C THR A 403 18.01 -26.90 14.68
N SER A 404 19.25 -26.55 15.01
CA SER A 404 20.23 -26.10 14.01
C SER A 404 20.63 -27.23 13.06
N GLY A 405 20.59 -26.96 11.75
CA GLY A 405 21.01 -27.85 10.67
C GLY A 405 22.51 -27.77 10.32
N SER A 406 23.21 -26.75 10.81
CA SER A 406 24.57 -26.39 10.41
C SER A 406 25.53 -26.26 11.61
N PRO A 407 26.84 -26.53 11.46
CA PRO A 407 27.86 -26.29 12.50
C PRO A 407 27.90 -24.82 12.97
N ALA A 408 28.24 -24.57 14.24
CA ALA A 408 28.47 -23.22 14.71
C ALA A 408 29.71 -22.62 14.04
N GLY A 409 29.68 -21.32 13.78
CA GLY A 409 30.74 -20.56 13.10
C GLY A 409 30.72 -20.65 11.58
N GLN A 410 29.96 -21.58 10.99
CA GLN A 410 29.75 -21.62 9.54
C GLN A 410 28.83 -20.47 9.12
N ASP A 411 29.32 -19.58 8.24
CA ASP A 411 28.60 -18.43 7.69
C ASP A 411 27.84 -17.57 8.73
N GLY A 412 28.34 -17.53 9.96
CA GLY A 412 27.77 -16.75 11.05
C GLY A 412 26.76 -17.49 11.94
N ASN A 413 26.37 -18.73 11.63
CA ASN A 413 25.50 -19.52 12.50
C ASN A 413 26.07 -19.64 13.92
N LYS A 414 25.27 -19.34 14.95
CA LYS A 414 25.71 -19.31 16.35
C LYS A 414 25.52 -20.64 17.07
N VAL A 415 24.74 -21.57 16.51
CA VAL A 415 24.25 -22.76 17.21
C VAL A 415 24.76 -24.02 16.53
N ASP A 416 25.42 -24.90 17.30
CA ASP A 416 25.97 -26.15 16.77
C ASP A 416 24.90 -27.06 16.18
N LYS A 417 25.29 -27.80 15.14
CA LYS A 417 24.41 -28.73 14.43
C LYS A 417 23.79 -29.73 15.40
N GLY A 418 22.47 -29.89 15.32
CA GLY A 418 21.68 -30.78 16.17
C GLY A 418 21.32 -30.19 17.54
N VAL A 419 21.86 -29.03 17.92
CA VAL A 419 21.43 -28.33 19.14
C VAL A 419 20.12 -27.62 18.89
N SER A 420 19.20 -27.71 19.86
CA SER A 420 17.90 -27.04 19.81
C SER A 420 17.87 -25.83 20.72
N ILE A 421 17.30 -24.72 20.24
CA ILE A 421 17.11 -23.48 21.00
C ILE A 421 15.66 -23.04 20.95
N THR A 422 15.24 -22.27 21.96
CA THR A 422 13.88 -21.73 22.06
C THR A 422 13.86 -20.26 21.69
N LEU A 423 13.03 -19.91 20.72
CA LEU A 423 12.92 -18.56 20.14
C LEU A 423 11.46 -18.07 20.21
N PRO A 424 11.21 -16.75 20.17
CA PRO A 424 9.91 -16.23 19.75
C PRO A 424 9.52 -16.78 18.37
N ARG A 425 8.23 -16.89 18.06
CA ARG A 425 7.80 -17.35 16.73
C ARG A 425 8.04 -16.33 15.62
N VAL A 426 8.13 -15.05 15.97
CA VAL A 426 8.59 -13.98 15.07
C VAL A 426 9.90 -13.48 15.64
N PHE A 427 11.00 -13.74 14.95
CA PHE A 427 12.35 -13.41 15.43
C PHE A 427 13.21 -12.82 14.30
N GLY A 428 14.31 -12.18 14.66
CA GLY A 428 15.21 -11.55 13.69
C GLY A 428 16.36 -12.49 13.33
N HIS A 429 16.90 -12.38 12.11
CA HIS A 429 18.05 -13.19 11.69
C HIS A 429 19.25 -13.13 12.67
N ARG A 430 19.45 -11.99 13.35
CA ARG A 430 20.48 -11.86 14.39
C ARG A 430 20.28 -12.74 15.62
N ASP A 431 19.11 -13.35 15.84
CA ASP A 431 18.89 -14.24 17.00
C ASP A 431 19.59 -15.58 16.83
N THR A 432 19.74 -16.05 15.59
CA THR A 432 20.36 -17.32 15.21
C THR A 432 21.77 -17.11 14.66
N ASN A 433 22.01 -16.02 13.92
CA ASN A 433 23.24 -15.81 13.16
C ASN A 433 23.96 -14.50 13.52
N ALA A 434 25.27 -14.44 13.27
CA ALA A 434 26.13 -13.28 13.50
C ALA A 434 26.00 -12.28 12.33
N THR A 435 24.96 -11.46 12.40
CA THR A 435 24.59 -10.51 11.34
C THR A 435 24.01 -9.21 11.93
N ALA A 436 24.03 -8.14 11.15
CA ALA A 436 23.28 -6.92 11.45
C ALA A 436 21.78 -7.10 11.14
N CYS A 437 21.35 -8.09 10.36
CA CYS A 437 19.94 -8.24 10.01
C CYS A 437 19.05 -8.52 11.24
N PRO A 438 17.85 -7.92 11.36
CA PRO A 438 17.15 -7.06 10.39
C PRO A 438 17.44 -5.55 10.51
N GLY A 439 18.48 -5.14 11.24
CA GLY A 439 18.71 -3.74 11.62
C GLY A 439 18.15 -3.41 13.01
N ALA A 440 18.78 -2.49 13.73
CA ALA A 440 18.38 -2.12 15.09
C ALA A 440 16.92 -1.64 15.20
N ASN A 441 16.46 -0.81 14.26
CA ASN A 441 15.12 -0.23 14.31
C ASN A 441 14.04 -1.24 13.94
N LEU A 442 14.25 -2.09 12.92
CA LEU A 442 13.29 -3.16 12.58
C LEU A 442 13.25 -4.26 13.64
N TYR A 443 14.39 -4.61 14.23
CA TYR A 443 14.45 -5.59 15.32
C TYR A 443 13.61 -5.15 16.54
N SER A 444 13.55 -3.85 16.84
CA SER A 444 12.70 -3.33 17.92
C SER A 444 11.20 -3.54 17.70
N GLN A 445 10.78 -3.80 16.45
CA GLN A 445 9.36 -3.94 16.06
C GLN A 445 8.87 -5.39 16.00
N LEU A 446 9.71 -6.40 16.22
CA LEU A 446 9.31 -7.82 16.08
C LEU A 446 8.16 -8.21 17.01
N SER A 447 8.15 -7.69 18.24
CA SER A 447 7.03 -7.88 19.17
C SER A 447 5.75 -7.22 18.68
N ARG A 448 5.84 -6.01 18.10
CA ARG A 448 4.68 -5.32 17.49
C ARG A 448 4.14 -6.17 16.35
N ILE A 449 5.01 -6.66 15.46
CA ILE A 449 4.63 -7.49 14.31
C ILE A 449 3.83 -8.71 14.78
N ALA A 450 4.33 -9.42 15.80
CA ALA A 450 3.66 -10.59 16.36
C ALA A 450 2.31 -10.27 17.01
N GLN A 451 2.20 -9.14 17.73
CA GLN A 451 0.93 -8.73 18.36
C GLN A 451 -0.13 -8.38 17.31
N VAL A 452 0.26 -7.59 16.30
CA VAL A 452 -0.64 -7.21 15.20
C VAL A 452 -1.03 -8.45 14.38
N ALA A 453 -0.11 -9.38 14.12
CA ALA A 453 -0.42 -10.63 13.42
C ALA A 453 -1.41 -11.56 14.17
N LYS A 454 -1.62 -11.34 15.47
CA LYS A 454 -2.58 -12.09 16.29
C LYS A 454 -3.98 -11.47 16.29
N THR A 455 -4.14 -10.24 15.81
CA THR A 455 -5.45 -9.57 15.86
C THR A 455 -6.44 -10.28 14.93
N PRO A 456 -7.70 -10.48 15.34
CA PRO A 456 -8.67 -11.23 14.54
C PRO A 456 -8.95 -10.63 13.17
N GLY A 457 -8.97 -9.29 13.06
CA GLY A 457 -9.33 -8.59 11.84
C GLY A 457 -8.18 -8.30 10.87
N ILE A 458 -6.95 -8.75 11.15
CA ILE A 458 -5.73 -8.32 10.43
C ILE A 458 -5.78 -8.46 8.89
N SER A 459 -6.71 -9.27 8.37
CA SER A 459 -7.03 -9.40 6.95
C SER A 459 -7.43 -8.11 6.24
N HIS A 460 -7.74 -6.98 6.93
CA HIS A 460 -8.36 -5.81 6.31
C HIS A 460 -7.76 -5.44 4.95
N ALA A 461 -8.50 -5.16 3.88
CA ALA A 461 -7.90 -4.53 2.69
C ALA A 461 -7.15 -3.24 3.11
N LEU A 462 -5.86 -3.12 2.77
CA LEU A 462 -5.20 -1.81 2.91
C LEU A 462 -5.92 -0.86 1.97
N ALA A 463 -6.19 0.37 2.41
CA ALA A 463 -6.53 1.43 1.49
C ALA A 463 -5.41 1.50 0.45
N THR A 464 -5.72 1.10 -0.77
CA THR A 464 -4.86 1.27 -1.93
C THR A 464 -5.54 2.27 -2.82
N SER A 465 -4.77 3.24 -3.25
CA SER A 465 -5.15 4.33 -4.13
C SER A 465 -4.30 4.32 -5.41
N ASP A 466 -3.63 3.19 -5.65
CA ASP A 466 -2.84 2.88 -6.84
C ASP A 466 -3.73 2.08 -7.81
N VAL A 467 -4.43 2.79 -8.70
CA VAL A 467 -5.41 2.23 -9.63
C VAL A 467 -4.74 1.34 -10.67
N ASN A 468 -3.46 1.57 -10.97
CA ASN A 468 -2.75 0.92 -12.08
C ASN A 468 -1.72 -0.13 -11.60
N ARG A 469 -1.51 -0.24 -10.27
CA ARG A 469 -0.54 -1.09 -9.58
C ARG A 469 0.90 -0.84 -10.01
N ASP A 470 1.27 0.40 -10.27
CA ASP A 470 2.66 0.78 -10.56
C ASP A 470 3.50 1.03 -9.30
N GLY A 471 2.89 0.99 -8.11
CA GLY A 471 3.54 1.23 -6.83
C GLY A 471 3.50 2.70 -6.40
N VAL A 472 2.78 3.57 -7.11
CA VAL A 472 2.58 4.98 -6.78
C VAL A 472 1.09 5.23 -6.54
N THR A 473 0.77 6.09 -5.58
CA THR A 473 -0.62 6.46 -5.33
C THR A 473 -1.13 7.44 -6.38
N ASP A 474 -2.41 7.33 -6.73
CA ASP A 474 -3.11 8.21 -7.66
C ASP A 474 -4.02 9.21 -6.96
N LEU A 475 -4.17 10.38 -7.57
CA LEU A 475 -4.99 11.48 -7.06
C LEU A 475 -6.41 11.43 -7.67
N VAL A 476 -7.41 11.81 -6.89
CA VAL A 476 -8.78 12.03 -7.39
C VAL A 476 -9.23 13.45 -7.10
N ALA A 477 -9.76 14.12 -8.14
CA ALA A 477 -10.37 15.43 -8.03
C ALA A 477 -11.84 15.37 -8.47
N GLY A 478 -12.73 15.68 -7.55
CA GLY A 478 -14.16 15.83 -7.82
C GLY A 478 -14.50 17.26 -8.20
N THR A 479 -15.38 17.41 -9.20
CA THR A 479 -15.95 18.70 -9.62
C THR A 479 -17.48 18.58 -9.67
N PRO A 480 -18.16 18.47 -8.52
CA PRO A 480 -19.61 18.18 -8.46
C PRO A 480 -20.47 19.29 -9.08
N LYS A 481 -19.94 20.52 -9.24
CA LYS A 481 -20.64 21.63 -9.91
C LYS A 481 -20.53 21.60 -11.44
N ALA A 482 -19.63 20.81 -12.00
CA ALA A 482 -19.50 20.66 -13.44
C ALA A 482 -20.80 20.12 -14.07
N LEU A 483 -20.99 20.36 -15.37
CA LEU A 483 -22.14 19.85 -16.14
C LEU A 483 -23.48 20.23 -15.50
N SER A 484 -23.66 21.52 -15.19
CA SER A 484 -24.87 22.04 -14.53
C SER A 484 -25.18 21.36 -13.17
N GLY A 485 -24.14 20.98 -12.44
CA GLY A 485 -24.28 20.30 -11.15
C GLY A 485 -24.49 18.79 -11.24
N GLY A 486 -24.41 18.17 -12.41
CA GLY A 486 -24.39 16.70 -12.50
C GLY A 486 -23.03 16.11 -12.13
N GLY A 487 -21.94 16.88 -12.24
CA GLY A 487 -20.63 16.55 -11.68
C GLY A 487 -19.73 15.64 -12.54
N THR A 488 -18.43 15.68 -12.25
CA THR A 488 -17.42 14.79 -12.82
C THR A 488 -16.35 14.44 -11.77
N VAL A 489 -15.61 13.37 -12.02
CA VAL A 489 -14.41 12.98 -11.26
C VAL A 489 -13.24 12.81 -12.22
N THR A 490 -12.07 13.33 -11.87
CA THR A 490 -10.82 13.12 -12.62
C THR A 490 -9.81 12.38 -11.76
N VAL A 491 -9.40 11.19 -12.21
CA VAL A 491 -8.31 10.40 -11.64
C VAL A 491 -7.03 10.79 -12.36
N VAL A 492 -5.99 11.16 -11.61
CA VAL A 492 -4.68 11.55 -12.12
C VAL A 492 -3.64 10.59 -11.56
N PRO A 493 -3.04 9.73 -12.39
CA PRO A 493 -2.04 8.80 -11.91
C PRO A 493 -0.85 9.50 -11.26
N GLY A 494 -0.27 8.90 -10.22
CA GLY A 494 0.98 9.34 -9.63
C GLY A 494 2.19 9.02 -10.53
N GLY A 495 3.37 9.48 -10.12
CA GLY A 495 4.61 9.21 -10.82
C GLY A 495 5.81 9.66 -10.02
N ILE A 496 7.00 9.11 -10.29
CA ILE A 496 8.21 9.43 -9.50
C ILE A 496 8.58 10.93 -9.51
N ASP A 497 8.10 11.68 -10.51
CA ASP A 497 8.26 13.13 -10.65
C ASP A 497 6.97 13.92 -10.32
N GLY A 498 5.99 13.26 -9.70
CA GLY A 498 4.67 13.78 -9.38
C GLY A 498 3.55 13.34 -10.36
N PRO A 499 2.35 13.94 -10.25
CA PRO A 499 1.16 13.51 -10.98
C PRO A 499 1.28 13.57 -12.52
N VAL A 500 0.86 12.49 -13.18
CA VAL A 500 0.98 12.26 -14.63
C VAL A 500 -0.33 12.61 -15.35
N THR A 501 -0.57 13.89 -15.55
CA THR A 501 -1.83 14.43 -16.13
C THR A 501 -2.13 13.97 -17.57
N ALA A 502 -1.13 13.47 -18.30
CA ALA A 502 -1.32 12.88 -19.62
C ALA A 502 -2.05 11.52 -19.57
N ALA A 503 -1.96 10.82 -18.44
CA ALA A 503 -2.59 9.51 -18.22
C ALA A 503 -3.91 9.59 -17.45
N LYS A 504 -4.45 10.80 -17.22
CA LYS A 504 -5.68 11.02 -16.46
C LYS A 504 -6.89 10.31 -17.10
N VAL A 505 -7.84 9.94 -16.25
CA VAL A 505 -9.16 9.43 -16.64
C VAL A 505 -10.23 10.32 -16.01
N THR A 506 -11.15 10.83 -16.82
CA THR A 506 -12.29 11.63 -16.35
C THR A 506 -13.58 10.86 -16.54
N LEU A 507 -14.38 10.80 -15.48
CA LEU A 507 -15.64 10.08 -15.40
C LEU A 507 -16.80 11.04 -15.10
N SER A 508 -17.94 10.72 -15.65
CA SER A 508 -19.26 11.25 -15.33
C SER A 508 -20.29 10.13 -15.45
N GLN A 509 -21.52 10.34 -15.00
CA GLN A 509 -22.61 9.36 -15.19
C GLN A 509 -22.99 9.14 -16.66
N SER A 510 -22.45 9.92 -17.60
CA SER A 510 -22.59 9.68 -19.04
C SER A 510 -21.42 8.90 -19.64
N SER A 511 -20.38 8.59 -18.86
CA SER A 511 -19.21 7.87 -19.36
C SER A 511 -19.52 6.39 -19.61
N PRO A 512 -18.94 5.77 -20.65
CA PRO A 512 -19.14 4.35 -20.92
C PRO A 512 -18.82 3.49 -19.68
N GLY A 513 -19.72 2.58 -19.33
CA GLY A 513 -19.51 1.66 -18.23
C GLY A 513 -19.83 2.20 -16.83
N VAL A 514 -20.06 3.51 -16.69
CA VAL A 514 -20.54 4.10 -15.44
C VAL A 514 -22.05 3.81 -15.30
N PRO A 515 -22.48 3.09 -14.25
CA PRO A 515 -23.89 2.79 -14.05
C PRO A 515 -24.71 4.02 -13.66
N GLY A 516 -25.98 4.05 -14.07
CA GLY A 516 -26.90 5.15 -13.79
C GLY A 516 -27.14 6.04 -15.01
N SER A 517 -27.68 7.22 -14.81
CA SER A 517 -27.88 8.22 -15.87
C SER A 517 -27.56 9.60 -15.31
N HIS A 518 -27.05 10.48 -16.17
CA HIS A 518 -26.72 11.84 -15.77
C HIS A 518 -27.98 12.71 -15.70
N GLU A 519 -28.13 13.42 -14.60
CA GLU A 519 -29.18 14.39 -14.34
C GLU A 519 -28.57 15.70 -13.81
N THR A 520 -29.34 16.79 -13.91
CA THR A 520 -28.89 18.10 -13.44
C THR A 520 -29.01 18.16 -11.93
N GLY A 521 -27.89 18.33 -11.23
CA GLY A 521 -27.88 18.50 -9.77
C GLY A 521 -27.44 17.26 -8.97
N ASP A 522 -27.11 16.15 -9.64
CA ASP A 522 -26.68 14.89 -8.98
C ASP A 522 -25.45 15.06 -8.10
N GLY A 523 -24.55 15.96 -8.51
CA GLY A 523 -23.30 16.21 -7.82
C GLY A 523 -22.37 15.00 -7.82
N PHE A 524 -22.28 14.24 -8.91
CA PHE A 524 -21.33 13.13 -9.03
C PHE A 524 -19.91 13.61 -8.74
N GLY A 525 -19.22 12.93 -7.81
CA GLY A 525 -17.92 13.37 -7.33
C GLY A 525 -17.97 14.34 -6.15
N THR A 526 -19.10 14.47 -5.47
CA THR A 526 -19.19 15.26 -4.22
C THR A 526 -18.26 14.70 -3.14
N SER A 527 -18.17 13.37 -3.06
CA SER A 527 -17.27 12.66 -2.15
C SER A 527 -16.75 11.40 -2.85
N THR A 528 -15.48 11.09 -2.65
CA THR A 528 -14.80 9.98 -3.30
C THR A 528 -13.85 9.28 -2.32
N ALA A 529 -13.71 7.96 -2.45
CA ALA A 529 -12.83 7.16 -1.60
C ALA A 529 -12.30 5.93 -2.36
N TRP A 530 -11.10 5.50 -2.00
CA TRP A 530 -10.37 4.39 -2.62
C TRP A 530 -10.43 3.10 -1.80
N GLY A 531 -10.45 1.96 -2.48
CA GLY A 531 -10.12 0.66 -1.90
C GLY A 531 -10.37 -0.50 -2.86
N ASP A 532 -9.81 -1.67 -2.59
CA ASP A 532 -9.98 -2.88 -3.42
C ASP A 532 -11.28 -3.61 -3.08
N VAL A 533 -12.40 -3.14 -3.63
CA VAL A 533 -13.75 -3.63 -3.32
C VAL A 533 -13.99 -5.00 -3.95
N ASN A 534 -13.38 -5.30 -5.09
CA ASN A 534 -13.56 -6.57 -5.78
C ASN A 534 -12.54 -7.67 -5.36
N GLY A 535 -11.42 -7.29 -4.75
CA GLY A 535 -10.37 -8.20 -4.26
C GLY A 535 -9.37 -8.64 -5.33
N ASP A 536 -9.23 -7.91 -6.44
CA ASP A 536 -8.26 -8.18 -7.51
C ASP A 536 -6.92 -7.47 -7.27
N GLY A 537 -6.89 -6.59 -6.29
CA GLY A 537 -5.74 -5.87 -5.80
C GLY A 537 -5.46 -4.54 -6.50
N TYR A 538 -6.26 -4.13 -7.48
CA TYR A 538 -6.27 -2.76 -8.01
C TYR A 538 -7.15 -1.88 -7.11
N ALA A 539 -6.85 -0.58 -7.04
CA ALA A 539 -7.74 0.35 -6.35
C ALA A 539 -9.05 0.51 -7.13
N ASP A 540 -10.18 0.40 -6.44
CA ASP A 540 -11.51 0.75 -6.94
C ASP A 540 -11.95 2.09 -6.37
N LEU A 541 -12.73 2.83 -7.15
CA LEU A 541 -13.16 4.18 -6.80
C LEU A 541 -14.64 4.21 -6.43
N ALA A 542 -14.95 4.51 -5.17
CA ALA A 542 -16.31 4.82 -4.72
C ALA A 542 -16.60 6.32 -4.87
N ILE A 543 -17.75 6.66 -5.44
CA ILE A 543 -18.14 8.01 -5.87
C ILE A 543 -19.56 8.30 -5.39
N GLY A 544 -19.73 9.36 -4.62
CA GLY A 544 -21.03 9.84 -4.15
C GLY A 544 -21.70 10.81 -5.13
N ALA A 545 -23.01 10.65 -5.31
CA ALA A 545 -23.89 11.55 -6.05
C ALA A 545 -25.14 11.85 -5.20
N PRO A 546 -25.07 12.81 -4.26
CA PRO A 546 -26.15 13.07 -3.30
C PRO A 546 -27.43 13.64 -3.89
N GLY A 547 -27.38 14.22 -5.10
CA GLY A 547 -28.55 14.75 -5.79
C GLY A 547 -29.32 13.70 -6.61
N GLU A 548 -28.77 12.50 -6.80
CA GLU A 548 -29.36 11.47 -7.68
C GLU A 548 -30.84 11.18 -7.36
N ASP A 549 -31.67 11.19 -8.39
CA ASP A 549 -33.05 10.76 -8.32
C ASP A 549 -33.20 9.26 -8.63
N ASP A 550 -34.23 8.61 -8.09
CA ASP A 550 -34.57 7.25 -8.53
C ASP A 550 -35.76 7.21 -9.49
N THR A 551 -35.87 6.11 -10.22
CA THR A 551 -36.98 5.87 -11.16
C THR A 551 -38.35 5.70 -10.49
N SER A 552 -38.41 5.71 -9.15
CA SER A 552 -39.65 5.61 -8.36
C SER A 552 -40.15 6.95 -7.82
N GLY A 553 -39.49 8.06 -8.19
CA GLY A 553 -39.93 9.43 -7.91
C GLY A 553 -39.39 10.01 -6.59
N HIS A 554 -38.37 9.40 -5.98
CA HIS A 554 -37.70 9.98 -4.82
C HIS A 554 -36.62 10.98 -5.26
N ALA A 555 -36.97 12.27 -5.26
CA ALA A 555 -36.02 13.33 -5.57
C ALA A 555 -34.89 13.44 -4.52
N ASP A 556 -33.65 13.76 -4.92
CA ASP A 556 -32.47 13.89 -4.06
C ASP A 556 -32.29 12.68 -3.12
N ARG A 557 -32.60 11.47 -3.61
CA ARG A 557 -32.40 10.25 -2.82
C ARG A 557 -30.89 10.02 -2.59
N GLY A 558 -30.10 10.31 -3.60
CA GLY A 558 -28.67 10.12 -3.65
C GLY A 558 -28.26 8.67 -3.92
N SER A 559 -27.06 8.50 -4.46
CA SER A 559 -26.48 7.19 -4.80
C SER A 559 -24.97 7.14 -4.55
N VAL A 560 -24.44 5.92 -4.55
CA VAL A 560 -23.00 5.65 -4.58
C VAL A 560 -22.70 4.76 -5.78
N THR A 561 -21.68 5.13 -6.54
CA THR A 561 -21.15 4.36 -7.67
C THR A 561 -19.75 3.88 -7.34
N VAL A 562 -19.46 2.60 -7.57
CA VAL A 562 -18.13 2.01 -7.42
C VAL A 562 -17.63 1.59 -8.79
N MET A 563 -16.48 2.13 -9.20
CA MET A 563 -15.83 1.83 -10.48
C MET A 563 -14.57 0.99 -10.24
N TYR A 564 -14.45 -0.11 -10.97
CA TYR A 564 -13.36 -1.07 -10.78
C TYR A 564 -12.07 -0.65 -11.52
N GLY A 565 -10.95 -0.71 -10.82
CA GLY A 565 -9.62 -0.54 -11.41
C GLY A 565 -9.24 -1.70 -12.34
N PRO A 566 -8.19 -1.56 -13.18
CA PRO A 566 -7.46 -0.33 -13.48
C PRO A 566 -8.16 0.55 -14.53
N ALA A 567 -9.18 0.01 -15.21
CA ALA A 567 -9.78 0.63 -16.39
C ALA A 567 -10.80 1.72 -16.05
N LEU A 568 -11.48 1.57 -14.91
CA LEU A 568 -12.60 2.42 -14.48
C LEU A 568 -13.76 2.47 -15.49
N ASP A 569 -13.97 1.38 -16.25
CA ASP A 569 -15.00 1.23 -17.29
C ASP A 569 -16.05 0.17 -16.94
N THR A 570 -15.98 -0.42 -15.75
CA THR A 570 -16.96 -1.35 -15.21
C THR A 570 -17.16 -1.07 -13.72
N GLY A 571 -18.31 -1.45 -13.19
CA GLY A 571 -18.64 -1.15 -11.81
C GLY A 571 -20.09 -1.45 -11.47
N PHE A 572 -20.53 -0.94 -10.32
CA PHE A 572 -21.91 -0.99 -9.90
C PHE A 572 -22.31 0.31 -9.21
N SER A 573 -23.57 0.69 -9.31
CA SER A 573 -24.15 1.73 -8.45
C SER A 573 -25.18 1.11 -7.52
N TYR A 574 -25.39 1.74 -6.37
CA TYR A 574 -26.39 1.28 -5.43
C TYR A 574 -27.01 2.41 -4.63
N THR A 575 -28.22 2.11 -4.19
CA THR A 575 -28.91 2.77 -3.09
C THR A 575 -29.29 1.68 -2.07
N THR A 576 -29.65 2.04 -0.84
CA THR A 576 -29.96 1.04 0.20
C THR A 576 -31.39 1.15 0.68
N SER A 577 -32.14 0.06 0.61
CA SER A 577 -33.49 -0.03 1.15
C SER A 577 -33.52 0.32 2.65
N GLY A 578 -34.34 1.28 3.06
CA GLY A 578 -34.52 1.68 4.48
C GLY A 578 -33.78 2.95 4.91
N VAL A 579 -32.85 3.44 4.11
CA VAL A 579 -32.25 4.79 4.23
C VAL A 579 -32.66 5.72 3.10
N THR A 580 -33.56 5.24 2.25
CA THR A 580 -33.86 5.77 0.94
C THR A 580 -35.24 6.43 0.92
N SER A 581 -35.24 7.75 0.91
CA SER A 581 -36.43 8.60 0.82
C SER A 581 -36.09 9.85 0.03
N THR A 582 -37.10 10.61 -0.42
CA THR A 582 -36.89 11.96 -0.94
C THR A 582 -36.02 12.77 0.01
N GLY A 583 -34.94 13.38 -0.50
CA GLY A 583 -34.00 14.20 0.26
C GLY A 583 -33.09 13.43 1.23
N ALA A 584 -32.91 12.10 1.05
CA ALA A 584 -31.98 11.32 1.86
C ALA A 584 -30.51 11.69 1.59
N ARG A 585 -30.20 12.05 0.34
CA ARG A 585 -28.89 12.54 -0.13
C ARG A 585 -27.72 11.60 0.17
N LEU A 586 -27.93 10.29 0.02
CA LEU A 586 -26.85 9.30 0.17
C LEU A 586 -25.69 9.62 -0.79
N GLY A 587 -24.45 9.39 -0.40
CA GLY A 587 -23.28 9.84 -1.16
C GLY A 587 -22.84 11.27 -0.83
N SER A 588 -23.45 11.92 0.18
CA SER A 588 -22.92 13.19 0.72
C SER A 588 -21.52 13.02 1.30
N THR A 589 -21.21 11.84 1.84
CA THR A 589 -19.87 11.39 2.20
C THR A 589 -19.75 9.89 1.92
N VAL A 590 -18.56 9.45 1.51
CA VAL A 590 -18.20 8.06 1.24
C VAL A 590 -16.87 7.76 1.91
N ALA A 591 -16.74 6.57 2.50
CA ALA A 591 -15.48 6.04 3.01
C ALA A 591 -15.39 4.55 2.66
N VAL A 592 -14.18 4.06 2.45
CA VAL A 592 -13.93 2.67 2.05
C VAL A 592 -12.91 2.05 2.99
N GLY A 593 -13.16 0.81 3.39
CA GLY A 593 -12.29 0.04 4.30
C GLY A 593 -12.86 -1.35 4.48
N ASP A 594 -12.03 -2.33 4.81
CA ASP A 594 -12.50 -3.68 5.09
C ASP A 594 -13.01 -3.75 6.54
N PHE A 595 -14.33 -3.72 6.68
CA PHE A 595 -15.00 -3.61 7.97
C PHE A 595 -15.30 -4.97 8.59
N ASP A 596 -15.15 -6.06 7.84
CA ASP A 596 -15.45 -7.43 8.27
C ASP A 596 -14.29 -8.43 8.20
N GLY A 597 -13.12 -7.98 7.76
CA GLY A 597 -11.87 -8.73 7.71
C GLY A 597 -11.88 -9.84 6.65
N ASP A 598 -12.67 -9.72 5.58
CA ASP A 598 -12.74 -10.70 4.50
C ASP A 598 -11.65 -10.52 3.42
N GLY A 599 -10.79 -9.51 3.59
CA GLY A 599 -9.68 -9.17 2.70
C GLY A 599 -10.09 -8.30 1.51
N LYS A 600 -11.34 -7.84 1.46
CA LYS A 600 -11.87 -6.95 0.43
C LYS A 600 -12.43 -5.70 1.08
N ALA A 601 -12.31 -4.58 0.39
CA ALA A 601 -12.79 -3.32 0.92
C ALA A 601 -14.32 -3.22 0.84
N ASP A 602 -14.93 -2.70 1.89
CA ASP A 602 -16.36 -2.41 1.96
C ASP A 602 -16.61 -0.90 1.79
N VAL A 603 -17.86 -0.53 1.48
CA VAL A 603 -18.21 0.88 1.20
C VAL A 603 -19.19 1.40 2.24
N PHE A 604 -18.77 2.40 2.99
CA PHE A 604 -19.61 3.21 3.88
C PHE A 604 -20.08 4.48 3.17
N SER A 605 -21.34 4.87 3.38
CA SER A 605 -21.81 6.18 2.96
C SER A 605 -22.84 6.76 3.93
N ALA A 606 -22.89 8.08 4.01
CA ALA A 606 -23.93 8.80 4.71
C ALA A 606 -24.52 9.94 3.88
N GLY A 607 -25.78 10.26 4.17
CA GLY A 607 -26.56 11.32 3.54
C GLY A 607 -27.12 12.30 4.54
N THR A 608 -27.21 13.57 4.12
CA THR A 608 -27.62 14.70 4.97
C THR A 608 -29.10 14.74 5.30
N GLY A 609 -29.90 13.84 4.73
CA GLY A 609 -31.34 13.76 4.91
C GLY A 609 -31.81 13.60 6.37
N ARG A 610 -33.11 13.35 6.52
CA ARG A 610 -33.79 13.33 7.82
C ARG A 610 -33.08 12.41 8.85
N GLY A 611 -32.51 13.03 9.88
CA GLY A 611 -31.79 12.35 10.96
C GLY A 611 -30.37 11.88 10.59
N GLY A 612 -29.90 12.19 9.38
CA GLY A 612 -28.65 11.71 8.79
C GLY A 612 -28.74 10.21 8.51
N ASN A 613 -28.90 9.79 7.27
CA ASN A 613 -29.01 8.38 6.91
C ASN A 613 -27.61 7.81 6.64
N TRP A 614 -27.32 6.58 7.06
CA TRP A 614 -26.03 5.94 6.78
C TRP A 614 -26.21 4.48 6.36
N ASN A 615 -25.29 3.97 5.55
CA ASN A 615 -25.17 2.57 5.20
C ASN A 615 -23.70 2.11 5.20
N ALA A 616 -23.52 0.81 5.32
CA ALA A 616 -22.26 0.10 5.06
C ALA A 616 -22.61 -1.10 4.20
N ARG A 617 -22.14 -1.10 2.95
CA ARG A 617 -22.32 -2.20 2.01
C ARG A 617 -21.07 -3.06 2.03
N LEU A 618 -21.23 -4.29 2.53
CA LEU A 618 -20.17 -5.28 2.58
C LEU A 618 -19.95 -5.91 1.20
N THR A 619 -18.81 -6.55 1.05
CA THR A 619 -18.54 -7.41 -0.10
C THR A 619 -19.64 -8.48 -0.26
N GLY A 620 -20.11 -8.68 -1.50
CA GLY A 620 -21.26 -9.55 -1.81
C GLY A 620 -22.64 -8.88 -1.68
N GLY A 621 -22.70 -7.62 -1.25
CA GLY A 621 -23.89 -6.78 -1.32
C GLY A 621 -24.77 -6.75 -0.06
N ALA A 622 -24.39 -7.48 1.00
CA ALA A 622 -25.04 -7.33 2.30
C ALA A 622 -24.90 -5.88 2.79
N THR A 623 -25.96 -5.32 3.39
CA THR A 623 -25.93 -3.92 3.80
C THR A 623 -26.42 -3.76 5.24
N LYS A 624 -25.67 -3.01 6.04
CA LYS A 624 -26.13 -2.44 7.33
C LYS A 624 -26.48 -0.98 7.14
N TYR A 625 -27.47 -0.49 7.86
CA TYR A 625 -27.93 0.89 7.70
C TYR A 625 -28.69 1.43 8.92
N GLY A 626 -28.89 2.74 8.98
CA GLY A 626 -29.68 3.39 10.03
C GLY A 626 -29.65 4.92 9.94
N THR A 627 -29.94 5.58 11.07
CA THR A 627 -29.80 7.04 11.21
C THR A 627 -28.71 7.44 12.20
N LEU A 628 -28.15 8.63 12.03
CA LEU A 628 -27.14 9.23 12.91
C LEU A 628 -27.77 9.79 14.18
N THR A 629 -28.99 10.29 14.09
CA THR A 629 -29.77 10.80 15.22
C THR A 629 -31.24 10.40 15.11
N THR A 630 -31.95 10.50 16.23
CA THR A 630 -33.42 10.36 16.28
C THR A 630 -34.15 11.65 15.92
N ALA A 631 -33.41 12.77 15.76
CA ALA A 631 -33.97 14.04 15.32
C ALA A 631 -34.56 13.91 13.89
N THR A 632 -35.63 14.66 13.63
CA THR A 632 -36.39 14.55 12.37
C THR A 632 -36.00 15.58 11.31
N GLY A 633 -35.04 16.45 11.59
CA GLY A 633 -34.49 17.38 10.59
C GLY A 633 -33.24 16.82 9.91
N ALA A 634 -32.86 17.46 8.81
CA ALA A 634 -31.61 17.18 8.10
C ALA A 634 -30.38 17.51 8.96
N VAL A 635 -29.30 16.76 8.74
CA VAL A 635 -27.97 17.09 9.26
C VAL A 635 -27.17 17.82 8.19
N SER A 636 -26.01 18.36 8.55
CA SER A 636 -25.13 19.06 7.60
C SER A 636 -23.65 18.74 7.89
N TYR A 637 -22.76 19.11 6.97
CA TYR A 637 -21.30 18.95 7.12
C TYR A 637 -20.90 17.51 7.47
N LEU A 638 -21.40 16.54 6.69
CA LEU A 638 -20.96 15.16 6.80
C LEU A 638 -19.58 15.01 6.19
N ASP A 639 -18.68 14.38 6.93
CA ASP A 639 -17.38 13.92 6.45
C ASP A 639 -16.92 12.74 7.31
N ALA A 640 -16.27 11.77 6.67
CA ALA A 640 -15.95 10.47 7.24
C ALA A 640 -14.50 10.08 6.97
N ALA A 641 -13.85 9.49 7.97
CA ALA A 641 -12.52 8.92 7.83
C ALA A 641 -12.52 7.48 8.33
N THR A 642 -11.77 6.61 7.63
CA THR A 642 -11.53 5.24 8.07
C THR A 642 -10.19 5.12 8.77
N GLY A 643 -10.08 4.18 9.70
CA GLY A 643 -8.83 3.85 10.41
C GLY A 643 -9.06 2.69 11.37
N ASP A 644 -7.99 2.10 11.90
CA ASP A 644 -8.08 1.11 12.98
C ASP A 644 -7.83 1.82 14.32
N PHE A 645 -8.90 2.40 14.88
CA PHE A 645 -8.82 3.26 16.07
C PHE A 645 -8.57 2.49 17.37
N ASN A 646 -8.79 1.16 17.37
CA ASN A 646 -8.66 0.28 18.53
C ASN A 646 -7.73 -0.91 18.34
N ARG A 647 -7.07 -1.03 17.18
CA ARG A 647 -6.15 -2.11 16.81
C ARG A 647 -6.75 -3.50 16.93
N ASP A 648 -8.03 -3.66 16.63
CA ASP A 648 -8.64 -4.99 16.58
C ASP A 648 -8.47 -5.69 15.22
N GLY A 649 -7.89 -4.95 14.26
CA GLY A 649 -7.58 -5.40 12.91
C GLY A 649 -8.66 -5.04 11.89
N TYR A 650 -9.87 -4.67 12.32
CA TYR A 650 -10.95 -4.25 11.41
C TYR A 650 -10.87 -2.75 11.15
N ALA A 651 -11.23 -2.31 9.95
CA ALA A 651 -11.41 -0.89 9.73
C ALA A 651 -12.64 -0.37 10.50
N ASP A 652 -12.50 0.80 11.10
CA ASP A 652 -13.55 1.57 11.75
C ASP A 652 -13.91 2.80 10.89
N ILE A 653 -15.01 3.48 11.25
CA ILE A 653 -15.35 4.80 10.71
C ILE A 653 -15.52 5.80 11.85
N ALA A 654 -14.88 6.95 11.72
CA ALA A 654 -15.27 8.17 12.42
C ALA A 654 -16.05 9.05 11.44
N LEU A 655 -17.22 9.53 11.86
CA LEU A 655 -18.09 10.37 11.04
C LEU A 655 -18.44 11.63 11.81
N ASN A 656 -18.09 12.79 11.25
CA ASN A 656 -18.53 14.07 11.78
C ASN A 656 -19.85 14.52 11.12
N TYR A 657 -20.67 15.27 11.86
CA TYR A 657 -21.85 15.94 11.34
C TYR A 657 -22.29 17.09 12.24
N ARG A 658 -22.97 18.09 11.67
CA ARG A 658 -23.72 19.10 12.43
C ARG A 658 -25.19 18.74 12.49
N ASP A 659 -25.72 18.76 13.70
CA ASP A 659 -27.12 18.43 13.96
C ASP A 659 -28.09 19.61 13.77
N THR A 660 -29.38 19.34 13.96
CA THR A 660 -30.45 20.34 13.84
C THR A 660 -30.40 21.44 14.90
N GLY A 661 -29.66 21.24 16.00
CA GLY A 661 -29.39 22.25 17.01
C GLY A 661 -28.18 23.12 16.69
N GLY A 662 -27.49 22.87 15.57
CA GLY A 662 -26.27 23.57 15.20
C GLY A 662 -25.01 23.09 15.93
N ILE A 663 -25.07 21.92 16.57
CA ILE A 663 -23.95 21.34 17.31
C ILE A 663 -23.24 20.31 16.42
N GLY A 664 -21.93 20.51 16.23
CA GLY A 664 -21.06 19.52 15.61
C GLY A 664 -20.84 18.31 16.52
N ARG A 665 -20.98 17.10 15.97
CA ARG A 665 -20.78 15.80 16.64
C ARG A 665 -19.84 14.92 15.84
N VAL A 666 -19.23 13.95 16.51
CA VAL A 666 -18.49 12.85 15.88
C VAL A 666 -19.05 11.52 16.37
N VAL A 667 -19.28 10.59 15.46
CA VAL A 667 -19.80 9.23 15.71
C VAL A 667 -18.72 8.23 15.37
N ARG A 668 -18.51 7.24 16.25
CA ARG A 668 -17.71 6.06 15.93
C ARG A 668 -18.61 4.93 15.43
N PHE A 669 -18.18 4.29 14.36
CA PHE A 669 -18.62 2.97 13.94
C PHE A 669 -17.46 2.00 14.11
N ALA A 670 -17.72 0.85 14.73
CA ALA A 670 -16.72 -0.18 14.97
C ALA A 670 -16.87 -1.33 13.95
N GLY A 671 -15.77 -1.72 13.33
CA GLY A 671 -15.63 -2.93 12.53
C GLY A 671 -15.71 -4.20 13.39
N SER A 672 -16.03 -5.32 12.76
CA SER A 672 -16.07 -6.65 13.38
C SER A 672 -16.22 -7.70 12.29
N ALA A 673 -16.02 -8.98 12.58
CA ALA A 673 -16.29 -10.09 11.66
C ALA A 673 -17.73 -10.15 11.06
N THR A 674 -18.64 -9.26 11.46
CA THR A 674 -19.98 -9.14 10.88
C THR A 674 -20.20 -7.81 10.13
N GLY A 675 -19.17 -6.99 9.97
CA GLY A 675 -19.20 -5.63 9.42
C GLY A 675 -19.45 -4.53 10.47
N LEU A 676 -19.57 -3.28 10.00
CA LEU A 676 -19.69 -2.08 10.85
C LEU A 676 -20.88 -2.07 11.80
N THR A 677 -20.69 -1.48 12.98
CA THR A 677 -21.76 -1.19 13.94
C THR A 677 -21.62 0.22 14.50
N LYS A 678 -22.72 0.97 14.59
CA LYS A 678 -22.71 2.32 15.19
C LYS A 678 -22.54 2.21 16.70
N VAL A 679 -21.40 2.64 17.22
CA VAL A 679 -21.09 2.60 18.66
C VAL A 679 -21.76 3.75 19.39
N GLY A 680 -21.64 4.97 18.84
CA GLY A 680 -22.23 6.15 19.45
C GLY A 680 -21.48 7.45 19.16
N VAL A 681 -22.00 8.54 19.69
CA VAL A 681 -21.35 9.86 19.65
C VAL A 681 -20.21 9.89 20.67
N ILE A 682 -19.03 10.28 20.24
CA ILE A 682 -17.88 10.47 21.13
C ILE A 682 -17.88 11.87 21.76
N SER A 683 -17.28 12.01 22.95
CA SER A 683 -17.34 13.22 23.77
C SER A 683 -16.40 14.35 23.31
N VAL A 684 -16.47 14.71 22.04
CA VAL A 684 -15.73 15.82 21.42
C VAL A 684 -16.66 16.64 20.52
N LYS A 685 -16.29 17.90 20.24
CA LYS A 685 -17.02 18.72 19.28
C LYS A 685 -16.64 18.29 17.86
N GLY A 686 -17.65 18.10 17.01
CA GLY A 686 -17.44 17.92 15.57
C GLY A 686 -17.06 19.22 14.86
N GLY A 687 -16.96 19.15 13.53
CA GLY A 687 -16.48 20.24 12.68
C GLY A 687 -17.12 20.21 11.30
N ARG A 688 -16.30 20.40 10.27
CA ARG A 688 -16.70 20.28 8.86
C ARG A 688 -15.89 19.24 8.08
N SER A 689 -14.67 18.97 8.49
CA SER A 689 -13.77 18.01 7.87
C SER A 689 -13.16 17.07 8.92
N LEU A 690 -12.79 15.87 8.48
CA LEU A 690 -12.28 14.81 9.32
C LEU A 690 -11.24 13.97 8.58
N ALA A 691 -10.08 13.74 9.20
CA ALA A 691 -9.06 12.84 8.67
C ALA A 691 -8.55 11.90 9.78
N ALA A 692 -7.94 10.79 9.40
CA ALA A 692 -7.43 9.77 10.33
C ALA A 692 -5.99 9.38 10.02
N GLY A 693 -5.23 9.04 11.06
CA GLY A 693 -3.86 8.52 10.97
C GLY A 693 -3.14 8.59 12.31
N ASP A 694 -2.04 7.87 12.47
CA ASP A 694 -1.27 7.80 13.73
C ASP A 694 -0.36 9.02 13.90
N VAL A 695 -0.97 10.15 14.23
CA VAL A 695 -0.30 11.43 14.47
C VAL A 695 0.60 11.36 15.71
N SER A 696 0.21 10.55 16.70
CA SER A 696 0.94 10.36 17.94
C SER A 696 2.02 9.28 17.92
N GLY A 697 2.14 8.51 16.83
CA GLY A 697 3.10 7.40 16.71
C GLY A 697 2.87 6.28 17.74
N ASN A 698 1.68 6.25 18.36
CA ASN A 698 1.31 5.24 19.35
C ASN A 698 0.76 3.98 18.67
N GLY A 699 0.55 4.04 17.35
CA GLY A 699 0.06 3.08 16.35
C GLY A 699 -1.40 2.68 16.43
N TYR A 700 -2.21 3.32 17.28
CA TYR A 700 -3.65 3.44 17.04
C TYR A 700 -3.85 4.62 16.09
N ASP A 701 -4.80 4.52 15.17
CA ASP A 701 -5.13 5.71 14.37
C ASP A 701 -5.80 6.77 15.25
N ASP A 702 -5.33 8.00 15.11
CA ASP A 702 -5.92 9.19 15.70
C ASP A 702 -6.89 9.82 14.69
N ILE A 703 -7.77 10.71 15.15
CA ILE A 703 -8.57 11.56 14.25
C ILE A 703 -8.22 13.02 14.39
N VAL A 704 -8.32 13.76 13.29
CA VAL A 704 -8.16 15.21 13.23
C VAL A 704 -9.45 15.83 12.73
N ILE A 705 -10.04 16.73 13.52
CA ILE A 705 -11.31 17.40 13.24
C ILE A 705 -11.03 18.85 12.84
N GLY A 706 -11.44 19.26 11.65
CA GLY A 706 -11.36 20.64 11.18
C GLY A 706 -12.60 21.46 11.57
N GLN A 707 -12.38 22.59 12.24
CA GLN A 707 -13.44 23.38 12.91
C GLN A 707 -13.34 24.86 12.51
N PRO A 708 -13.76 25.21 11.29
CA PRO A 708 -13.50 26.52 10.69
C PRO A 708 -14.31 27.68 11.30
N ALA A 709 -15.37 27.41 12.07
CA ALA A 709 -16.22 28.45 12.65
C ALA A 709 -16.21 28.47 14.18
N ALA A 710 -16.43 29.64 14.78
CA ALA A 710 -16.50 29.83 16.25
C ALA A 710 -17.48 28.87 16.95
N SER A 711 -18.61 28.55 16.30
CA SER A 711 -19.61 27.60 16.83
C SER A 711 -19.09 26.17 16.94
N GLU A 712 -18.10 25.80 16.12
CA GLU A 712 -17.48 24.47 16.07
C GLU A 712 -16.22 24.45 16.95
N SER A 713 -15.33 25.43 16.78
CA SER A 713 -14.05 25.57 17.50
C SER A 713 -14.20 25.88 18.99
N GLY A 714 -15.40 26.26 19.44
CA GLY A 714 -15.63 26.67 20.82
C GLY A 714 -15.20 28.11 21.12
N GLY A 715 -15.32 29.00 20.13
CA GLY A 715 -15.21 30.44 20.30
C GLY A 715 -14.14 31.12 19.44
N ARG A 716 -13.35 30.37 18.66
CA ARG A 716 -12.32 30.93 17.75
C ARG A 716 -12.91 31.18 16.37
N SER A 717 -12.97 32.45 15.98
CA SER A 717 -13.59 32.87 14.71
C SER A 717 -12.75 32.59 13.47
N GLY A 718 -11.43 32.48 13.58
CA GLY A 718 -10.55 32.05 12.47
C GLY A 718 -10.47 30.53 12.28
N GLY A 719 -11.11 29.76 13.17
CA GLY A 719 -11.13 28.30 13.10
C GLY A 719 -9.98 27.64 13.86
N GLN A 720 -9.95 26.30 13.80
CA GLN A 720 -8.92 25.46 14.43
C GLN A 720 -8.98 24.03 13.86
N ILE A 721 -7.95 23.24 14.17
CA ILE A 721 -7.98 21.77 14.08
C ILE A 721 -7.80 21.15 15.46
N THR A 722 -8.43 20.00 15.70
CA THR A 722 -8.32 19.24 16.97
C THR A 722 -7.94 17.80 16.68
N MET A 723 -6.82 17.32 17.24
CA MET A 723 -6.41 15.92 17.17
C MET A 723 -6.88 15.17 18.42
N VAL A 724 -7.57 14.04 18.23
CA VAL A 724 -8.15 13.19 19.27
C VAL A 724 -7.47 11.81 19.22
N PRO A 725 -6.77 11.40 20.29
CA PRO A 725 -6.03 10.14 20.29
C PRO A 725 -6.91 8.88 20.19
N GLY A 726 -6.44 7.92 19.40
CA GLY A 726 -6.90 6.53 19.37
C GLY A 726 -6.40 5.72 20.58
N THR A 727 -7.10 4.64 20.91
CA THR A 727 -6.87 3.77 22.08
C THR A 727 -7.49 2.40 21.85
N ALA A 728 -7.12 1.40 22.66
CA ALA A 728 -7.74 0.07 22.63
C ALA A 728 -9.28 0.02 22.78
N THR A 729 -9.93 1.14 23.15
CA THR A 729 -11.39 1.25 23.25
C THR A 729 -12.04 2.18 22.22
N GLY A 730 -11.27 2.68 21.24
CA GLY A 730 -11.67 3.73 20.30
C GLY A 730 -10.95 5.03 20.63
N PHE A 731 -11.63 6.04 21.17
CA PHE A 731 -11.04 7.37 21.36
C PHE A 731 -10.97 7.82 22.83
N THR A 732 -10.04 8.72 23.13
CA THR A 732 -9.94 9.41 24.44
C THR A 732 -9.75 10.91 24.27
N THR A 733 -10.25 11.69 25.23
CA THR A 733 -9.97 13.14 25.30
C THR A 733 -8.66 13.45 26.04
N THR A 734 -8.08 12.45 26.74
CA THR A 734 -6.77 12.62 27.38
C THR A 734 -5.68 12.67 26.33
N GLY A 735 -4.90 13.76 26.31
CA GLY A 735 -3.87 13.98 25.28
C GLY A 735 -4.41 14.60 23.99
N MET A 736 -5.68 15.01 23.95
CA MET A 736 -6.23 15.80 22.85
C MET A 736 -5.45 17.11 22.69
N THR A 737 -5.12 17.46 21.45
CA THR A 737 -4.38 18.69 21.11
C THR A 737 -5.19 19.57 20.16
N VAL A 738 -5.00 20.89 20.23
CA VAL A 738 -5.73 21.88 19.44
C VAL A 738 -4.73 22.85 18.82
N ILE A 739 -4.88 23.13 17.52
CA ILE A 739 -4.04 24.07 16.77
C ILE A 739 -4.94 25.12 16.09
N HIS A 740 -4.55 26.37 16.23
CA HIS A 740 -5.13 27.55 15.57
C HIS A 740 -4.00 28.56 15.27
N GLN A 741 -4.25 29.61 14.48
CA GLN A 741 -3.18 30.53 14.06
C GLN A 741 -2.50 31.31 15.20
N ASP A 742 -3.17 31.59 16.34
CA ASP A 742 -2.47 32.12 17.54
C ASP A 742 -1.59 31.10 18.30
N THR A 743 -1.54 29.83 17.86
CA THR A 743 -0.72 28.80 18.53
C THR A 743 0.74 29.10 18.27
N ALA A 744 1.60 28.90 19.28
CA ALA A 744 3.02 29.13 19.12
C ALA A 744 3.58 28.37 17.90
N TYR A 745 4.40 29.08 17.10
CA TYR A 745 5.05 28.59 15.89
C TYR A 745 4.13 28.29 14.70
N VAL A 746 2.83 28.55 14.82
CA VAL A 746 1.90 28.49 13.68
C VAL A 746 1.96 29.83 12.92
N PRO A 747 2.19 29.83 11.59
CA PRO A 747 2.19 31.05 10.80
C PRO A 747 0.78 31.66 10.64
N GLY A 748 0.72 32.97 10.39
CA GLY A 748 -0.53 33.71 10.20
C GLY A 748 -1.03 34.40 11.47
N GLY A 749 -2.16 35.11 11.35
CA GLY A 749 -2.94 35.62 12.47
C GLY A 749 -4.23 34.80 12.62
N ASN A 750 -4.92 34.92 13.75
CA ASN A 750 -6.27 34.36 13.90
C ASN A 750 -7.28 35.48 13.71
N GLU A 751 -7.70 35.67 12.46
CA GLU A 751 -8.70 36.64 12.04
C GLU A 751 -10.08 35.98 11.89
N SER A 752 -11.14 36.77 12.04
CA SER A 752 -12.50 36.24 11.90
C SER A 752 -12.83 36.03 10.43
N GLY A 753 -12.78 34.81 9.94
CA GLY A 753 -13.13 34.49 8.55
C GLY A 753 -12.20 33.48 7.91
N ASP A 754 -10.97 33.35 8.41
CA ASP A 754 -9.88 32.55 7.82
C ASP A 754 -10.28 31.10 7.58
N ALA A 755 -11.15 30.59 8.45
CA ALA A 755 -11.78 29.29 8.33
C ALA A 755 -10.76 28.14 8.31
N LEU A 756 -9.73 28.22 9.16
CA LEU A 756 -8.77 27.14 9.37
C LEU A 756 -9.47 25.85 9.78
N GLY A 757 -9.14 24.76 9.08
CA GLY A 757 -9.77 23.46 9.23
C GLY A 757 -11.02 23.30 8.35
N THR A 758 -11.19 24.12 7.31
CA THR A 758 -12.22 23.86 6.30
C THR A 758 -12.02 22.50 5.65
N SER A 759 -10.78 22.16 5.33
CA SER A 759 -10.34 20.83 4.91
C SER A 759 -9.15 20.37 5.75
N VAL A 760 -9.05 19.07 6.01
CA VAL A 760 -7.91 18.45 6.69
C VAL A 760 -7.51 17.17 5.98
N SER A 761 -6.21 16.88 5.95
CA SER A 761 -5.66 15.60 5.48
C SER A 761 -4.50 15.20 6.40
N VAL A 762 -4.25 13.89 6.51
CA VAL A 762 -3.26 13.31 7.43
C VAL A 762 -2.33 12.37 6.65
N GLY A 763 -1.03 12.58 6.77
CA GLY A 763 0.00 11.76 6.14
C GLY A 763 1.40 12.14 6.60
N ASP A 764 2.34 11.20 6.61
CA ASP A 764 3.73 11.45 7.03
C ASP A 764 4.54 12.03 5.87
N TYR A 765 4.70 13.36 5.82
CA TYR A 765 5.40 14.02 4.72
C TYR A 765 6.92 13.92 4.84
N ASN A 766 7.42 13.56 6.02
CA ASN A 766 8.85 13.60 6.34
C ASN A 766 9.46 12.22 6.69
N ALA A 767 8.66 11.16 6.59
CA ALA A 767 9.01 9.77 6.83
C ALA A 767 9.63 9.54 8.23
N ASP A 768 9.19 10.28 9.24
CA ASP A 768 9.68 10.09 10.62
C ASP A 768 8.84 9.10 11.43
N GLY A 769 7.74 8.59 10.88
CA GLY A 769 6.85 7.63 11.52
C GLY A 769 5.77 8.25 12.39
N TYR A 770 5.61 9.58 12.36
CA TYR A 770 4.43 10.28 12.88
C TYR A 770 3.64 10.83 11.70
N ALA A 771 2.33 10.60 11.66
CA ALA A 771 1.51 11.23 10.64
C ALA A 771 1.42 12.75 10.90
N ASP A 772 1.55 13.56 9.85
CA ASP A 772 1.43 15.01 9.92
C ASP A 772 0.04 15.46 9.44
N VAL A 773 -0.28 16.74 9.63
CA VAL A 773 -1.60 17.28 9.29
C VAL A 773 -1.47 18.47 8.36
N LEU A 774 -2.20 18.45 7.26
CA LEU A 774 -2.39 19.61 6.40
C LEU A 774 -3.80 20.16 6.61
N ALA A 775 -3.92 21.44 6.90
CA ALA A 775 -5.19 22.11 7.16
C ALA A 775 -5.38 23.33 6.27
N GLY A 776 -6.51 23.41 5.58
CA GLY A 776 -6.87 24.54 4.73
C GLY A 776 -7.53 25.68 5.52
N ALA A 777 -7.20 26.92 5.16
CA ALA A 777 -7.78 28.17 5.63
C ALA A 777 -8.17 29.03 4.41
N PRO A 778 -9.21 28.63 3.64
CA PRO A 778 -9.56 29.27 2.38
C PRO A 778 -10.14 30.68 2.52
N GLY A 779 -10.45 31.13 3.73
CA GLY A 779 -10.89 32.50 3.99
C GLY A 779 -9.75 33.44 4.41
N GLU A 780 -8.49 32.97 4.43
CA GLU A 780 -7.34 33.80 4.81
C GLU A 780 -7.20 34.99 3.84
N ASP A 781 -7.05 36.18 4.41
CA ASP A 781 -6.77 37.41 3.69
C ASP A 781 -5.25 37.58 3.51
N LEU A 782 -4.80 37.76 2.27
CA LEU A 782 -3.37 37.99 1.98
C LEU A 782 -3.13 39.36 1.37
N THR A 783 -2.11 40.07 1.87
CA THR A 783 -1.72 41.36 1.32
C THR A 783 -0.58 41.20 0.31
N ARG A 784 -0.86 41.51 -0.96
CA ARG A 784 0.13 41.55 -2.04
C ARG A 784 0.24 42.95 -2.63
N ASP A 785 1.46 43.45 -2.79
CA ASP A 785 1.74 44.79 -3.33
C ASP A 785 0.98 45.93 -2.61
N GLY A 786 0.74 45.76 -1.30
CA GLY A 786 -0.02 46.70 -0.48
C GLY A 786 -1.54 46.67 -0.69
N VAL A 787 -2.06 45.68 -1.42
CA VAL A 787 -3.49 45.46 -1.66
C VAL A 787 -3.94 44.20 -0.92
N ASN A 788 -5.00 44.32 -0.12
CA ASN A 788 -5.64 43.17 0.51
C ASN A 788 -6.36 42.32 -0.54
N ARG A 789 -6.06 41.04 -0.60
CA ARG A 789 -6.75 40.04 -1.40
C ARG A 789 -7.63 39.23 -0.45
N ALA A 790 -8.89 39.65 -0.36
CA ALA A 790 -9.84 39.00 0.54
C ALA A 790 -10.12 37.55 0.10
N ASP A 791 -10.26 36.62 1.05
CA ASP A 791 -10.53 35.20 0.79
C ASP A 791 -9.56 34.59 -0.24
N ALA A 792 -8.31 35.04 -0.20
CA ALA A 792 -7.21 34.51 -1.00
C ALA A 792 -6.94 33.04 -0.66
N GLY A 793 -6.95 32.75 0.64
CA GLY A 793 -6.73 31.43 1.19
C GLY A 793 -5.27 31.09 1.46
N SER A 794 -5.09 30.15 2.38
CA SER A 794 -3.81 29.56 2.73
C SER A 794 -3.99 28.13 3.24
N ALA A 795 -2.88 27.43 3.48
CA ALA A 795 -2.88 26.15 4.17
C ALA A 795 -1.72 26.05 5.15
N ILE A 796 -1.91 25.28 6.22
CA ILE A 796 -0.94 25.09 7.30
C ILE A 796 -0.61 23.59 7.42
N LEU A 797 0.64 23.24 7.18
CA LEU A 797 1.21 21.94 7.50
C LEU A 797 1.68 21.94 8.96
N VAL A 798 1.21 21.00 9.76
CA VAL A 798 1.53 20.84 11.18
C VAL A 798 2.13 19.47 11.43
N LYS A 799 3.30 19.44 12.05
CA LYS A 799 4.03 18.19 12.30
C LYS A 799 3.42 17.36 13.44
N GLY A 800 3.29 16.05 13.22
CA GLY A 800 2.95 15.06 14.23
C GLY A 800 4.12 14.78 15.19
N THR A 801 3.79 14.39 16.43
CA THR A 801 4.80 14.02 17.44
C THR A 801 4.21 13.01 18.41
N ALA A 802 5.06 12.39 19.24
CA ALA A 802 4.60 11.55 20.35
C ALA A 802 3.65 12.25 21.36
N SER A 803 3.58 13.58 21.36
CA SER A 803 2.65 14.37 22.18
C SER A 803 1.45 14.91 21.39
N GLY A 804 1.23 14.42 20.17
CA GLY A 804 0.23 14.94 19.23
C GLY A 804 0.73 16.20 18.51
N LEU A 805 -0.19 17.12 18.20
CA LEU A 805 0.11 18.36 17.50
C LEU A 805 0.58 19.44 18.48
N THR A 806 1.74 20.05 18.20
CA THR A 806 2.33 21.09 19.08
C THR A 806 2.43 22.47 18.44
N GLY A 807 2.24 22.56 17.12
CA GLY A 807 2.52 23.76 16.33
C GLY A 807 4.00 23.96 15.99
N SER A 808 4.93 23.30 16.68
CA SER A 808 6.36 23.41 16.41
C SER A 808 6.71 22.87 15.02
N GLY A 809 7.41 23.68 14.22
CA GLY A 809 7.78 23.31 12.85
C GLY A 809 6.64 23.42 11.84
N SER A 810 5.54 24.09 12.18
CA SER A 810 4.45 24.32 11.23
C SER A 810 4.89 25.22 10.07
N VAL A 811 4.34 24.97 8.90
CA VAL A 811 4.66 25.67 7.65
C VAL A 811 3.36 26.20 7.04
N GLY A 812 3.32 27.49 6.72
CA GLY A 812 2.22 28.14 6.02
C GLY A 812 2.53 28.22 4.52
N ILE A 813 1.54 27.93 3.69
CA ILE A 813 1.66 27.85 2.24
C ILE A 813 0.49 28.61 1.60
N SER A 814 0.80 29.38 0.56
CA SER A 814 -0.14 30.09 -0.31
C SER A 814 0.47 30.28 -1.70
N GLN A 815 -0.30 30.80 -2.66
CA GLN A 815 0.21 31.15 -3.99
C GLN A 815 1.31 32.23 -3.96
N ASP A 816 1.41 33.04 -2.89
CA ASP A 816 2.50 34.02 -2.72
C ASP A 816 3.76 33.42 -2.06
N THR A 817 3.76 32.14 -1.72
CA THR A 817 4.93 31.47 -1.14
C THR A 817 6.05 31.37 -2.17
N SER A 818 7.27 31.78 -1.82
CA SER A 818 8.39 31.79 -2.75
C SER A 818 8.63 30.41 -3.38
N GLY A 819 8.57 30.35 -4.71
CA GLY A 819 8.78 29.13 -5.49
C GLY A 819 7.48 28.43 -5.88
N VAL A 820 6.38 28.74 -5.21
CA VAL A 820 5.03 28.29 -5.58
C VAL A 820 4.56 29.11 -6.80
N PRO A 821 4.11 28.48 -7.89
CA PRO A 821 3.59 29.18 -9.06
C PRO A 821 2.18 29.71 -8.80
N GLY A 822 1.77 30.67 -9.63
CA GLY A 822 0.50 31.36 -9.46
C GLY A 822 0.67 32.67 -8.71
N SER A 823 -0.45 33.29 -8.36
CA SER A 823 -0.46 34.64 -7.81
C SER A 823 -1.80 34.90 -7.15
N THR A 824 -1.82 35.00 -5.84
CA THR A 824 -3.03 35.25 -5.04
C THR A 824 -3.97 36.35 -5.57
N GLU A 825 -5.22 36.03 -5.83
CA GLU A 825 -6.30 36.94 -6.18
C GLU A 825 -7.41 36.91 -5.12
N THR A 826 -8.36 37.82 -5.25
CA THR A 826 -9.49 37.86 -4.31
C THR A 826 -10.44 36.72 -4.63
N GLY A 827 -10.68 35.85 -3.65
CA GLY A 827 -11.60 34.73 -3.78
C GLY A 827 -11.00 33.46 -4.38
N ASP A 828 -9.68 33.35 -4.54
CA ASP A 828 -9.02 32.10 -5.00
C ASP A 828 -9.34 30.92 -4.08
N ARG A 829 -9.46 31.21 -2.77
CA ARG A 829 -9.79 30.25 -1.72
C ARG A 829 -8.80 29.08 -1.67
N PHE A 830 -7.52 29.36 -1.80
CA PHE A 830 -6.47 28.35 -1.69
C PHE A 830 -6.59 27.57 -0.37
N GLY A 831 -6.48 26.25 -0.44
CA GLY A 831 -6.77 25.36 0.68
C GLY A 831 -8.26 25.05 0.85
N SER A 832 -9.08 25.22 -0.18
CA SER A 832 -10.50 24.81 -0.19
C SER A 832 -10.67 23.30 0.01
N SER A 833 -9.71 22.52 -0.50
CA SER A 833 -9.47 21.12 -0.18
C SER A 833 -7.96 20.86 -0.10
N VAL A 834 -7.54 19.83 0.63
CA VAL A 834 -6.13 19.47 0.81
C VAL A 834 -5.94 17.96 0.83
N SER A 835 -4.75 17.51 0.42
CA SER A 835 -4.34 16.09 0.43
C SER A 835 -2.90 15.94 0.91
N LEU A 836 -2.65 14.94 1.77
CA LEU A 836 -1.33 14.46 2.16
C LEU A 836 -1.19 12.99 1.75
N THR A 837 -0.64 12.76 0.56
CA THR A 837 -0.62 11.45 -0.07
C THR A 837 0.67 11.23 -0.86
N ASP A 838 1.23 10.01 -0.86
CA ASP A 838 2.48 9.70 -1.57
C ASP A 838 2.26 9.54 -3.08
N LEU A 839 2.19 10.67 -3.79
CA LEU A 839 2.01 10.73 -5.24
C LEU A 839 3.32 10.53 -6.03
N SER A 840 4.43 10.28 -5.32
CA SER A 840 5.76 10.05 -5.91
C SER A 840 6.35 8.66 -5.66
N GLY A 841 5.71 7.86 -4.79
CA GLY A 841 6.08 6.49 -4.46
C GLY A 841 7.33 6.41 -3.57
N TYR A 842 7.68 7.49 -2.86
CA TYR A 842 8.88 7.51 -2.02
C TYR A 842 8.62 7.23 -0.55
N GLY A 843 7.41 6.79 -0.19
CA GLY A 843 6.99 6.48 1.17
C GLY A 843 6.85 7.71 2.05
N ARG A 844 6.58 8.88 1.45
CA ARG A 844 6.37 10.16 2.12
C ARG A 844 5.20 10.88 1.44
N ALA A 845 4.34 11.52 2.22
CA ALA A 845 3.20 12.26 1.70
C ALA A 845 3.64 13.55 0.99
N ASP A 846 3.17 13.75 -0.23
CA ASP A 846 3.23 15.01 -0.95
C ASP A 846 1.98 15.85 -0.66
N LEU A 847 2.05 17.16 -0.92
CA LEU A 847 0.98 18.09 -0.61
C LEU A 847 0.22 18.43 -1.89
N THR A 848 -1.10 18.30 -1.85
CA THR A 848 -1.98 18.83 -2.91
C THR A 848 -3.00 19.79 -2.31
N PHE A 849 -3.27 20.88 -3.00
CA PHE A 849 -4.18 21.94 -2.58
C PHE A 849 -5.21 22.21 -3.68
N GLY A 850 -6.46 22.44 -3.29
CA GLY A 850 -7.47 23.03 -4.14
C GLY A 850 -7.56 24.54 -3.94
N ALA A 851 -7.87 25.26 -5.01
CA ALA A 851 -8.28 26.66 -4.99
C ALA A 851 -9.55 26.77 -5.86
N ASP A 852 -10.71 26.50 -5.24
CA ASP A 852 -11.99 26.32 -5.96
C ASP A 852 -12.58 27.60 -6.55
N GLY A 853 -12.02 28.75 -6.21
CA GLY A 853 -12.43 30.07 -6.72
C GLY A 853 -11.49 30.67 -7.77
N GLU A 854 -10.32 30.07 -8.01
CA GLU A 854 -9.34 30.54 -9.01
C GLU A 854 -9.98 30.69 -10.40
N ASP A 855 -9.49 31.67 -11.19
CA ASP A 855 -9.86 31.88 -12.58
C ASP A 855 -11.37 32.12 -12.79
N GLY A 856 -12.02 32.78 -11.82
CA GLY A 856 -13.45 33.09 -11.87
C GLY A 856 -14.35 31.90 -11.54
N GLY A 857 -13.83 30.87 -10.86
CA GLY A 857 -14.57 29.67 -10.48
C GLY A 857 -14.31 28.45 -11.38
N ASP A 858 -13.40 28.55 -12.36
CA ASP A 858 -12.87 27.38 -13.05
C ASP A 858 -12.13 26.47 -12.06
N GLY A 859 -11.35 27.08 -11.16
CA GLY A 859 -10.60 26.43 -10.10
C GLY A 859 -9.32 25.74 -10.56
N VAL A 860 -8.41 25.50 -9.63
CA VAL A 860 -7.13 24.81 -9.88
C VAL A 860 -6.75 23.85 -8.77
N LEU A 861 -5.84 22.93 -9.09
CA LEU A 861 -5.07 22.17 -8.11
C LEU A 861 -3.62 22.63 -8.11
N LEU A 862 -2.98 22.60 -6.95
CA LEU A 862 -1.54 22.80 -6.82
C LEU A 862 -0.92 21.57 -6.17
N TYR A 863 0.10 21.01 -6.81
CA TYR A 863 0.93 19.92 -6.27
C TYR A 863 2.27 20.49 -5.80
N LEU A 864 2.67 20.12 -4.58
CA LEU A 864 3.95 20.44 -3.97
C LEU A 864 4.61 19.14 -3.49
N PRO A 865 5.71 18.70 -4.12
CA PRO A 865 6.41 17.52 -3.66
C PRO A 865 7.01 17.77 -2.27
N SER A 866 6.93 16.76 -1.41
CA SER A 866 7.89 16.58 -0.32
C SER A 866 9.17 16.02 -0.93
N ASN A 867 10.33 16.13 -0.30
CA ASN A 867 11.61 15.58 -0.77
C ASN A 867 12.41 15.12 0.46
N SER A 868 13.51 14.38 0.27
CA SER A 868 14.39 13.99 1.39
C SER A 868 15.02 15.18 2.14
N THR A 869 14.96 16.38 1.58
CA THR A 869 15.47 17.64 2.16
C THR A 869 14.38 18.59 2.67
N GLY A 870 13.10 18.21 2.63
CA GLY A 870 11.96 19.07 2.96
C GLY A 870 11.03 19.29 1.77
N LEU A 871 10.26 20.38 1.75
CA LEU A 871 9.30 20.67 0.67
C LEU A 871 9.98 21.26 -0.58
N GLY A 872 9.66 20.72 -1.75
CA GLY A 872 10.22 21.07 -3.05
C GLY A 872 9.46 22.21 -3.73
N TYR A 873 9.49 23.40 -3.14
CA TYR A 873 8.73 24.56 -3.66
C TYR A 873 9.00 24.85 -5.14
N ALA A 874 10.26 24.80 -5.58
CA ALA A 874 10.63 25.07 -6.96
C ALA A 874 10.13 24.01 -7.96
N ASP A 875 9.73 22.84 -7.48
CA ASP A 875 9.23 21.72 -8.26
C ASP A 875 7.69 21.64 -8.22
N SER A 876 7.02 22.63 -7.62
CA SER A 876 5.56 22.67 -7.54
C SER A 876 4.90 22.97 -8.88
N VAL A 877 3.72 22.39 -9.09
CA VAL A 877 2.99 22.42 -10.37
C VAL A 877 1.53 22.76 -10.13
N VAL A 878 0.95 23.61 -11.00
CA VAL A 878 -0.48 23.93 -11.00
C VAL A 878 -1.18 23.17 -12.13
N PHE A 879 -2.26 22.49 -11.79
CA PHE A 879 -3.14 21.81 -12.72
C PHE A 879 -4.46 22.59 -12.81
N GLY A 880 -4.63 23.28 -13.93
CA GLY A 880 -5.88 23.98 -14.23
C GLY A 880 -6.73 23.23 -15.25
N LYS A 881 -7.80 23.91 -15.64
CA LYS A 881 -8.79 23.45 -16.62
C LYS A 881 -8.22 22.87 -17.91
N SER A 882 -7.22 23.51 -18.51
CA SER A 882 -6.62 23.03 -19.76
C SER A 882 -5.84 21.73 -19.58
N THR A 883 -5.13 21.59 -18.47
CA THR A 883 -4.31 20.42 -18.15
C THR A 883 -5.17 19.22 -17.78
N LEU A 884 -6.24 19.43 -17.00
CA LEU A 884 -7.15 18.35 -16.56
C LEU A 884 -8.38 18.15 -17.46
N GLY A 885 -8.64 19.07 -18.39
CA GLY A 885 -9.77 18.97 -19.32
C GLY A 885 -11.14 19.20 -18.65
N THR A 886 -11.19 19.96 -17.57
CA THR A 886 -12.46 20.25 -16.87
C THR A 886 -13.32 21.29 -17.62
N PRO A 887 -14.65 21.32 -17.40
CA PRO A 887 -15.51 22.37 -17.94
C PRO A 887 -15.24 23.77 -17.33
N THR A 888 -15.82 24.81 -17.92
CA THR A 888 -15.90 26.14 -17.27
C THR A 888 -16.77 26.07 -16.03
N ASP A 889 -16.45 26.89 -15.02
CA ASP A 889 -17.18 26.99 -13.73
C ASP A 889 -17.25 25.64 -12.99
N ALA A 890 -16.27 24.76 -13.23
CA ALA A 890 -16.23 23.43 -12.65
C ALA A 890 -15.86 23.43 -11.16
N HIS A 891 -15.27 24.53 -10.66
CA HIS A 891 -14.74 24.66 -9.29
C HIS A 891 -13.77 23.53 -8.93
N LEU A 892 -12.79 23.29 -9.80
CA LEU A 892 -11.71 22.35 -9.53
C LEU A 892 -10.99 22.72 -8.22
N GLY A 893 -10.73 21.73 -7.36
CA GLY A 893 -10.20 21.97 -6.01
C GLY A 893 -11.28 22.05 -4.93
N GLN A 894 -12.55 21.81 -5.27
CA GLN A 894 -13.62 21.67 -4.26
C GLN A 894 -13.55 20.33 -3.50
N THR A 895 -13.21 19.24 -4.20
CA THR A 895 -13.11 17.89 -3.61
C THR A 895 -11.81 17.25 -4.04
N LEU A 896 -11.01 16.80 -3.06
CA LEU A 896 -9.83 15.96 -3.26
C LEU A 896 -9.93 14.74 -2.36
N THR A 897 -9.59 13.56 -2.89
CA THR A 897 -9.47 12.34 -2.08
C THR A 897 -8.03 12.14 -1.64
N PRO A 898 -7.78 11.96 -0.33
CA PRO A 898 -6.48 11.59 0.21
C PRO A 898 -6.07 10.14 -0.01
#